data_AF-A0A6I9Z4X1-F1
#
_entry.id   AF-A0A6I9Z4X1-F1
#
_cell.length_a   1.000
_cell.length_b   1.000
_cell.length_c   1.000
_cell.angle_alpha   90.00
_cell.angle_beta   90.00
_cell.angle_gamma   90.00
#
_symmetry.space_group_name_H-M   'P 1'
#
loop_
_entity.id
_entity.type
_entity.pdbx_description
1 polymer ?
#
loop_
_entity_poly.entity_id
_entity_poly.type
_entity_poly.pdbx_seq_one_letter_code
_entity_poly.pdbx_strand_id
1 'polypeptide(L)'
;MIYQLCRHSQYHTTSGERSRNSLIQNAYNSLLRGIPSIDVTGDFIPCELLLTGDQAFPVLIGSNGQVLIAAAQYGKGRVVVTAHESMIQLPQFLPFIKNALDWLRPSPTALIGVHGSLDALSKLLLSNGIKVQPDATLEDPLGVFFRDAYDSAQADDLVQFIKRGGGLLIGGQAWLWSHQHGKEGVLVQFPGNLMTGAAGVYFTAREGENGIFCVPEKIWNDPSILQPTTSSINIQHDYNSLVQGIQFIDVRRDFIPCELLLTGDQAFPLLVGSNGQVLIAASQYGKGRMVVAAHEAMIQLPEFLPFIKNALDWLKSSPTARIGVHRSLEALSKLLLSNGIKVQPDATLERSLGVFCRDAYDSAQADDLLKFVKRGGGLLIGGQAWHWSSEHGKEGVLIYFPGNLVTSVAGVYFTGNVGENGVFPVPEKIPRIPLFTEHGLDIERDLTDLLNGVERFNFRGLMIPSPLLIHGALAFPVGISDTYDAFLAAAYYGRGRIIVFSREGFLTMSSMIIFFFNAITWLSAGRVRKVGVAYSLPELYSMLNQTIFPCELTNFKKGLGIYCCKVYDVTAVERIQEFVSEGGGLLIGGQSWHWASVNPDSSAIAEYPGNKILNKFGIGIVGKFLEVSETNYPAGEASEVASTYHFRKAFLKFKEHIRNEQILQPPYSLWFQKLAQDIAIFLEIPAMNSRSFSSVHEEVVELVQINGIPEVSVHRSIHANTDHAILLQIASVLYNVLPEFQALVPSLMPNDPNSYPTAPPQNIQINGSNTDSKHTDYPIIMNLWAVPALVDVQAFYAKGTWGPIHELGHNQQKIGWEFSPYTEEATCNLFSVYVNETVLSIPRETAHPQLQPQARKERIEKYIRNGANLKDFEVFTALEPYLQVRKL
;
A
#
# COMPACT_ATOMS: atom_id res chain seq x y z
N MET A 1 17.53 -25.11 -10.18
CA MET A 1 18.48 -24.29 -9.40
C MET A 1 18.48 -22.79 -9.76
N ILE A 2 17.78 -22.36 -10.81
CA ILE A 2 17.40 -20.94 -11.08
C ILE A 2 16.27 -20.46 -10.15
N TYR A 3 15.62 -21.39 -9.44
CA TYR A 3 14.53 -21.18 -8.47
C TYR A 3 14.96 -20.56 -7.11
N GLN A 4 16.26 -20.29 -6.89
CA GLN A 4 16.76 -19.69 -5.65
C GLN A 4 17.37 -18.29 -5.82
N LEU A 5 17.52 -17.78 -7.04
CA LEU A 5 18.01 -16.42 -7.27
C LEU A 5 16.92 -15.35 -7.03
N CYS A 6 15.64 -15.73 -6.97
CA CYS A 6 14.54 -14.82 -6.63
C CYS A 6 14.27 -14.71 -5.11
N ARG A 7 15.03 -15.40 -4.25
CA ARG A 7 14.89 -15.31 -2.78
C ARG A 7 15.78 -14.23 -2.14
N HIS A 8 16.50 -13.44 -2.93
CA HIS A 8 17.44 -12.42 -2.44
C HIS A 8 17.12 -11.01 -2.97
N SER A 9 15.92 -10.53 -2.67
CA SER A 9 15.66 -9.10 -2.44
C SER A 9 14.63 -8.81 -1.34
N GLN A 10 14.35 -9.76 -0.45
CA GLN A 10 13.23 -9.63 0.52
C GLN A 10 13.60 -9.86 1.99
N TYR A 11 14.88 -9.79 2.36
CA TYR A 11 15.27 -9.74 3.78
C TYR A 11 16.46 -8.82 4.01
N HIS A 12 16.35 -7.57 3.55
CA HIS A 12 17.06 -6.46 4.18
C HIS A 12 16.04 -5.50 4.80
N THR A 13 15.37 -5.90 5.88
CA THR A 13 15.02 -4.88 6.89
C THR A 13 16.31 -4.14 7.18
N THR A 14 16.38 -2.89 6.71
CA THR A 14 17.59 -2.10 6.70
C THR A 14 18.20 -2.13 8.10
N SER A 15 19.52 -2.08 8.22
CA SER A 15 20.17 -1.94 9.54
C SER A 15 19.58 -0.77 10.35
N GLY A 16 18.98 0.21 9.67
CA GLY A 16 18.14 1.28 10.25
C GLY A 16 16.79 0.82 10.81
N GLU A 17 15.98 0.04 10.09
CA GLU A 17 14.68 -0.47 10.59
C GLU A 17 14.81 -1.58 11.63
N ARG A 18 15.78 -2.49 11.50
CA ARG A 18 16.08 -3.45 12.58
C ARG A 18 16.59 -2.76 13.83
N SER A 19 17.41 -1.72 13.68
CA SER A 19 17.82 -0.87 14.80
C SER A 19 16.64 -0.11 15.38
N ARG A 20 15.77 0.50 14.57
CA ARG A 20 14.59 1.25 15.00
C ARG A 20 13.54 0.39 15.69
N ASN A 21 13.13 -0.73 15.09
CA ASN A 21 12.17 -1.66 15.70
C ASN A 21 12.76 -2.29 16.95
N SER A 22 14.07 -2.56 16.99
CA SER A 22 14.78 -2.96 18.21
C SER A 22 14.76 -1.85 19.28
N LEU A 23 14.99 -0.59 18.91
CA LEU A 23 14.96 0.55 19.84
C LEU A 23 13.55 0.80 20.39
N ILE A 24 12.51 0.76 19.55
CA ILE A 24 11.11 0.88 19.96
C ILE A 24 10.71 -0.31 20.85
N GLN A 25 11.09 -1.54 20.46
CA GLN A 25 10.82 -2.73 21.28
C GLN A 25 11.56 -2.67 22.63
N ASN A 26 12.80 -2.15 22.67
CA ASN A 26 13.54 -1.94 23.92
C ASN A 26 12.89 -0.86 24.79
N ALA A 27 12.40 0.22 24.19
CA ALA A 27 11.64 1.26 24.89
C ALA A 27 10.33 0.71 25.47
N TYR A 28 9.57 -0.04 24.67
CA TYR A 28 8.36 -0.72 25.09
C TYR A 28 8.61 -1.70 26.24
N ASN A 29 9.61 -2.56 26.11
CA ASN A 29 10.01 -3.50 27.16
C ASN A 29 10.44 -2.79 28.44
N SER A 30 11.07 -1.61 28.32
CA SER A 30 11.46 -0.79 29.48
C SER A 30 10.24 -0.20 30.18
N LEU A 31 9.27 0.33 29.42
CA LEU A 31 8.04 0.92 29.94
C LEU A 31 7.14 -0.11 30.66
N LEU A 32 7.14 -1.35 30.19
CA LEU A 32 6.24 -2.40 30.68
C LEU A 32 6.94 -3.50 31.47
N ARG A 33 8.21 -3.27 31.84
CA ARG A 33 9.03 -4.20 32.60
C ARG A 33 8.32 -4.63 33.90
N GLY A 34 7.99 -5.92 34.00
CA GLY A 34 7.34 -6.52 35.17
C GLY A 34 5.85 -6.22 35.31
N ILE A 35 5.19 -5.73 34.26
CA ILE A 35 3.77 -5.36 34.26
C ILE A 35 3.02 -6.31 33.31
N PRO A 36 2.27 -7.30 33.83
CA PRO A 36 1.53 -8.25 33.01
C PRO A 36 0.22 -7.67 32.45
N SER A 37 -0.35 -6.69 33.15
CA SER A 37 -1.59 -6.02 32.78
C SER A 37 -1.63 -4.61 33.38
N ILE A 38 -2.31 -3.69 32.71
CA ILE A 38 -2.59 -2.34 33.23
C ILE A 38 -4.08 -2.22 33.54
N ASP A 39 -4.38 -1.82 34.78
CA ASP A 39 -5.73 -1.60 35.28
C ASP A 39 -6.16 -0.14 35.07
N VAL A 40 -6.97 0.08 34.03
CA VAL A 40 -7.55 1.38 33.67
C VAL A 40 -8.95 1.53 34.25
N THR A 41 -9.29 0.82 35.32
CA THR A 41 -10.55 1.02 36.03
C THR A 41 -10.46 2.17 37.04
N GLY A 42 -11.54 2.95 37.16
CA GLY A 42 -11.63 4.06 38.11
C GLY A 42 -12.79 4.99 37.78
N ASP A 43 -12.97 6.04 38.58
CA ASP A 43 -13.97 7.08 38.34
C ASP A 43 -13.43 8.13 37.34
N PHE A 44 -13.11 7.67 36.13
CA PHE A 44 -12.69 8.49 35.01
C PHE A 44 -12.98 7.77 33.69
N ILE A 45 -13.01 8.50 32.57
CA ILE A 45 -13.17 7.92 31.22
C ILE A 45 -12.00 8.40 30.36
N PRO A 46 -11.10 7.50 29.92
CA PRO A 46 -9.99 7.89 29.06
C PRO A 46 -10.48 8.39 27.69
N CYS A 47 -9.61 9.04 26.92
CA CYS A 47 -9.85 9.29 25.50
C CYS A 47 -9.04 8.33 24.61
N GLU A 48 -9.44 8.14 23.36
CA GLU A 48 -8.58 7.47 22.38
C GLU A 48 -7.42 8.40 22.00
N LEU A 49 -6.19 7.86 21.96
CA LEU A 49 -5.01 8.54 21.44
C LEU A 49 -4.79 8.18 19.96
N LEU A 50 -4.38 9.18 19.17
CA LEU A 50 -4.03 9.05 17.76
C LEU A 50 -2.51 9.23 17.57
N LEU A 51 -1.88 8.30 16.86
CA LEU A 51 -0.45 8.33 16.56
C LEU A 51 -0.24 8.66 15.08
N THR A 52 0.58 9.68 14.82
CA THR A 52 0.95 10.12 13.47
C THR A 52 2.46 10.29 13.30
N GLY A 53 3.21 10.34 14.40
CA GLY A 53 4.67 10.48 14.40
C GLY A 53 5.37 9.17 14.06
N ASP A 54 6.45 9.26 13.29
CA ASP A 54 7.31 8.13 12.95
C ASP A 54 8.02 7.54 14.19
N GLN A 55 8.33 8.36 15.20
CA GLN A 55 8.91 7.90 16.46
C GLN A 55 7.88 7.63 17.55
N ALA A 56 6.58 7.74 17.25
CA ALA A 56 5.49 7.45 18.17
C ALA A 56 5.06 5.98 18.09
N PHE A 57 4.79 5.37 19.23
CA PHE A 57 4.35 3.98 19.31
C PHE A 57 3.33 3.77 20.44
N PRO A 58 2.39 2.81 20.28
CA PRO A 58 1.43 2.49 21.32
C PRO A 58 2.11 1.73 22.47
N VAL A 59 1.73 2.05 23.70
CA VAL A 59 2.20 1.37 24.92
C VAL A 59 1.08 0.51 25.51
N LEU A 60 -0.16 1.02 25.51
CA LEU A 60 -1.35 0.28 25.94
C LEU A 60 -2.46 0.42 24.89
N ILE A 61 -3.05 -0.72 24.52
CA ILE A 61 -4.13 -0.80 23.53
C ILE A 61 -5.33 -1.49 24.20
N GLY A 62 -6.51 -0.91 24.05
CA GLY A 62 -7.78 -1.46 24.50
C GLY A 62 -8.21 -2.69 23.69
N SER A 63 -9.26 -3.37 24.13
CA SER A 63 -9.77 -4.59 23.48
C SER A 63 -10.31 -4.34 22.06
N ASN A 64 -10.71 -3.10 21.78
CA ASN A 64 -11.22 -2.62 20.49
C ASN A 64 -10.14 -1.97 19.59
N GLY A 65 -8.85 -2.07 19.95
CA GLY A 65 -7.74 -1.49 19.18
C GLY A 65 -7.45 0.00 19.46
N GLN A 66 -8.14 0.62 20.42
CA GLN A 66 -7.88 2.03 20.80
C GLN A 66 -6.58 2.17 21.58
N VAL A 67 -5.75 3.17 21.25
CA VAL A 67 -4.54 3.47 22.03
C VAL A 67 -4.90 4.28 23.27
N LEU A 68 -4.55 3.78 24.46
CA LEU A 68 -4.84 4.41 25.76
C LEU A 68 -3.58 4.97 26.44
N ILE A 69 -2.41 4.47 26.09
CA ILE A 69 -1.11 5.03 26.47
C ILE A 69 -0.21 4.97 25.25
N ALA A 70 0.51 6.06 25.00
CA ALA A 70 1.47 6.16 23.90
C ALA A 70 2.80 6.74 24.37
N ALA A 71 3.87 6.45 23.63
CA ALA A 71 5.18 7.03 23.86
C ALA A 71 5.82 7.45 22.56
N ALA A 72 6.68 8.46 22.61
CA ALA A 72 7.38 8.96 21.45
C ALA A 72 8.74 9.54 21.81
N GLN A 73 9.68 9.50 20.86
CA GLN A 73 10.92 10.26 20.92
C GLN A 73 10.80 11.52 20.05
N TYR A 74 11.16 12.68 20.59
CA TYR A 74 11.13 13.94 19.83
C TYR A 74 12.38 14.77 20.10
N GLY A 75 13.15 15.06 19.04
CA GLY A 75 14.48 15.63 19.17
C GLY A 75 15.38 14.72 20.01
N LYS A 76 15.96 15.27 21.10
CA LYS A 76 16.75 14.49 22.07
C LYS A 76 15.93 13.97 23.26
N GLY A 77 14.67 14.39 23.40
CA GLY A 77 13.82 14.06 24.53
C GLY A 77 12.84 12.94 24.25
N ARG A 78 12.06 12.61 25.28
CA ARG A 78 11.11 11.49 25.29
C ARG A 78 9.79 11.95 25.89
N VAL A 79 8.68 11.42 25.38
CA VAL A 79 7.32 11.77 25.80
C VAL A 79 6.53 10.50 26.05
N VAL A 80 5.78 10.46 27.15
CA VAL A 80 4.76 9.46 27.43
C VAL A 80 3.43 10.20 27.63
N VAL A 81 2.39 9.73 26.94
CA VAL A 81 1.05 10.32 26.94
C VAL A 81 0.06 9.29 27.47
N THR A 82 -0.72 9.65 28.50
CA THR A 82 -1.83 8.84 29.01
C THR A 82 -3.16 9.45 28.63
N ALA A 83 -4.12 8.61 28.27
CA ALA A 83 -5.46 9.00 27.82
C ALA A 83 -6.34 9.72 28.85
N HIS A 84 -5.85 9.87 30.09
CA HIS A 84 -6.46 10.65 31.17
C HIS A 84 -5.39 11.02 32.21
N GLU A 85 -5.54 12.15 32.91
CA GLU A 85 -4.63 12.61 33.97
C GLU A 85 -4.74 11.77 35.25
N SER A 86 -5.92 11.24 35.57
CA SER A 86 -6.09 10.28 36.69
C SER A 86 -5.24 9.02 36.55
N MET A 87 -4.94 8.58 35.31
CA MET A 87 -4.09 7.40 35.08
C MET A 87 -2.67 7.61 35.61
N ILE A 88 -2.19 8.85 35.70
CA ILE A 88 -0.87 9.14 36.29
C ILE A 88 -0.95 9.52 37.77
N GLN A 89 -2.12 9.44 38.41
CA GLN A 89 -2.33 9.84 39.80
C GLN A 89 -2.78 8.67 40.70
N LEU A 90 -3.28 7.58 40.14
CA LEU A 90 -3.80 6.45 40.89
C LEU A 90 -2.70 5.43 41.27
N PRO A 91 -2.75 4.85 42.48
CA PRO A 91 -1.73 3.90 42.97
C PRO A 91 -1.49 2.70 42.06
N GLN A 92 -2.53 2.20 41.38
CA GLN A 92 -2.43 1.05 40.47
C GLN A 92 -1.51 1.28 39.27
N PHE A 93 -1.28 2.53 38.86
CA PHE A 93 -0.36 2.88 37.78
C PHE A 93 1.07 3.12 38.26
N LEU A 94 1.33 3.09 39.57
CA LEU A 94 2.66 3.37 40.13
C LEU A 94 3.78 2.50 39.52
N PRO A 95 3.61 1.18 39.25
CA PRO A 95 4.62 0.39 38.56
C PRO A 95 4.96 0.94 37.17
N PHE A 96 3.93 1.31 36.40
CA PHE A 96 4.11 1.92 35.08
C PHE A 96 4.77 3.29 35.17
N ILE A 97 4.34 4.14 36.11
CA ILE A 97 4.91 5.49 36.33
C ILE A 97 6.40 5.39 36.68
N LYS A 98 6.81 4.40 37.49
CA LYS A 98 8.23 4.16 37.80
C LYS A 98 9.04 3.82 36.54
N ASN A 99 8.54 2.92 35.70
CA ASN A 99 9.18 2.56 34.44
C ASN A 99 9.22 3.75 33.46
N ALA A 100 8.13 4.52 33.36
CA ALA A 100 8.06 5.73 32.55
C ALA A 100 9.05 6.79 33.04
N LEU A 101 9.18 6.99 34.35
CA LEU A 101 10.15 7.90 34.95
C LEU A 101 11.59 7.53 34.57
N ASP A 102 11.95 6.25 34.71
CA ASP A 102 13.28 5.74 34.34
C ASP A 102 13.54 5.93 32.84
N TRP A 103 12.52 5.69 32.01
CA TRP A 103 12.63 5.86 30.57
C TRP A 103 12.67 7.34 30.14
N LEU A 104 12.03 8.26 30.86
CA LEU A 104 11.99 9.68 30.53
C LEU A 104 13.27 10.42 30.95
N ARG A 105 14.00 9.92 31.95
CA ARG A 105 15.17 10.61 32.52
C ARG A 105 16.31 10.76 31.51
N PRO A 106 16.83 11.99 31.29
CA PRO A 106 18.04 12.19 30.50
C PRO A 106 19.32 11.79 31.25
N SER A 107 19.29 11.81 32.60
CA SER A 107 20.40 11.35 33.44
C SER A 107 19.89 10.85 34.81
N PRO A 108 20.68 10.07 35.56
CA PRO A 108 20.30 9.61 36.91
C PRO A 108 20.10 10.74 37.93
N THR A 109 20.70 11.91 37.69
CA THR A 109 20.62 13.09 38.58
C THR A 109 19.59 14.11 38.12
N ALA A 110 18.85 13.83 37.04
CA ALA A 110 17.83 14.71 36.51
C ALA A 110 16.76 15.01 37.58
N LEU A 111 16.52 16.30 37.81
CA LEU A 111 15.43 16.75 38.68
C LEU A 111 14.08 16.43 38.04
N ILE A 112 13.15 15.99 38.86
CA ILE A 112 11.80 15.60 38.44
C ILE A 112 10.84 16.63 39.02
N GLY A 113 10.21 17.40 38.15
CA GLY A 113 9.17 18.34 38.52
C GLY A 113 7.79 17.74 38.31
N VAL A 114 6.90 17.93 39.28
CA VAL A 114 5.47 17.62 39.15
C VAL A 114 4.70 18.93 39.25
N HIS A 115 3.93 19.25 38.21
CA HIS A 115 3.09 20.44 38.19
C HIS A 115 2.05 20.42 39.30
N GLY A 116 1.66 21.60 39.82
CA GLY A 116 0.70 21.72 40.94
C GLY A 116 -0.66 21.08 40.69
N SER A 117 -1.07 20.92 39.42
CA SER A 117 -2.31 20.24 39.05
C SER A 117 -2.30 18.72 39.27
N LEU A 118 -1.13 18.12 39.51
CA LEU A 118 -0.94 16.70 39.79
C LEU A 118 -0.46 16.45 41.24
N ASP A 119 -1.01 17.18 42.21
CA ASP A 119 -0.66 17.06 43.64
C ASP A 119 -0.76 15.61 44.16
N ALA A 120 -1.78 14.85 43.71
CA ALA A 120 -1.94 13.44 44.10
C ALA A 120 -0.77 12.57 43.60
N LEU A 121 -0.26 12.82 42.40
CA LEU A 121 0.94 12.13 41.87
C LEU A 121 2.18 12.50 42.68
N SER A 122 2.35 13.78 43.03
CA SER A 122 3.47 14.22 43.87
C SER A 122 3.49 13.49 45.22
N LYS A 123 2.34 13.43 45.90
CA LYS A 123 2.17 12.68 47.16
C LYS A 123 2.43 11.18 46.98
N LEU A 124 1.93 10.59 45.90
CA LEU A 124 2.14 9.18 45.57
C LEU A 124 3.63 8.85 45.37
N LEU A 125 4.37 9.70 44.65
CA LEU A 125 5.80 9.51 44.41
C LEU A 125 6.62 9.71 45.68
N LEU A 126 6.36 10.76 46.46
CA LEU A 126 7.06 11.05 47.71
C LEU A 126 6.85 9.95 48.75
N SER A 127 5.61 9.49 48.93
CA SER A 127 5.29 8.39 49.86
C SER A 127 5.94 7.06 49.46
N ASN A 128 6.32 6.91 48.18
CA ASN A 128 7.03 5.74 47.66
C ASN A 128 8.54 5.97 47.49
N GLY A 129 9.09 7.00 48.15
CA GLY A 129 10.54 7.25 48.22
C GLY A 129 11.16 7.84 46.95
N ILE A 130 10.34 8.30 45.99
CA ILE A 130 10.81 8.93 44.75
C ILE A 130 10.93 10.43 45.01
N LYS A 131 12.15 10.96 44.86
CA LYS A 131 12.43 12.40 45.02
C LYS A 131 11.86 13.16 43.82
N VAL A 132 10.89 14.02 44.07
CA VAL A 132 10.31 14.96 43.12
C VAL A 132 10.20 16.35 43.73
N GLN A 133 10.17 17.37 42.89
CA GLN A 133 9.84 18.75 43.25
C GLN A 133 8.34 18.96 43.00
N PRO A 134 7.51 19.09 44.05
CA PRO A 134 6.11 19.45 43.93
C PRO A 134 5.95 20.89 43.43
N ASP A 135 4.85 21.16 42.73
CA ASP A 135 4.50 22.48 42.22
C ASP A 135 5.60 23.10 41.36
N ALA A 136 6.29 22.25 40.58
CA ALA A 136 7.37 22.66 39.71
C ALA A 136 6.83 23.37 38.46
N THR A 137 7.63 24.29 37.93
CA THR A 137 7.36 25.01 36.69
C THR A 137 8.46 24.73 35.67
N LEU A 138 8.22 25.05 34.39
CA LEU A 138 9.23 24.89 33.34
C LEU A 138 10.45 25.83 33.49
N GLU A 139 10.39 26.81 34.39
CA GLU A 139 11.51 27.70 34.71
C GLU A 139 12.55 27.03 35.63
N ASP A 140 12.16 25.95 36.31
CA ASP A 140 13.07 25.14 37.11
C ASP A 140 14.04 24.35 36.22
N PRO A 141 15.27 24.02 36.71
CA PRO A 141 16.25 23.23 35.97
C PRO A 141 15.89 21.73 35.94
N LEU A 142 14.70 21.41 35.43
CA LEU A 142 14.14 20.06 35.39
C LEU A 142 14.78 19.23 34.27
N GLY A 143 14.89 17.92 34.51
CA GLY A 143 15.17 16.94 33.45
C GLY A 143 13.95 16.13 33.05
N VAL A 144 12.96 15.98 33.94
CA VAL A 144 11.66 15.36 33.67
C VAL A 144 10.55 16.22 34.25
N PHE A 145 9.46 16.39 33.50
CA PHE A 145 8.32 17.19 33.91
C PHE A 145 7.00 16.43 33.72
N PHE A 146 6.19 16.39 34.78
CA PHE A 146 4.89 15.74 34.82
C PHE A 146 3.78 16.81 34.89
N ARG A 147 2.82 16.78 33.97
CA ARG A 147 1.73 17.79 33.90
C ARG A 147 0.45 17.19 33.29
N ASP A 148 -0.68 17.84 33.53
CA ASP A 148 -1.90 17.60 32.74
C ASP A 148 -1.84 18.22 31.34
N ALA A 149 -2.89 18.00 30.55
CA ALA A 149 -2.98 18.42 29.16
C ALA A 149 -3.90 19.63 28.90
N TYR A 150 -4.21 20.45 29.92
CA TYR A 150 -5.29 21.43 29.84
C TYR A 150 -4.85 22.91 29.73
N ASP A 151 -3.55 23.21 29.88
CA ASP A 151 -3.04 24.59 29.81
C ASP A 151 -2.05 24.78 28.65
N SER A 152 -2.37 25.66 27.70
CA SER A 152 -1.53 25.94 26.52
C SER A 152 -0.51 27.06 26.71
N ALA A 153 -0.48 27.75 27.86
CA ALA A 153 0.31 28.97 28.05
C ALA A 153 1.82 28.77 27.77
N GLN A 154 2.35 27.58 28.06
CA GLN A 154 3.77 27.22 27.89
C GLN A 154 3.98 26.11 26.85
N ALA A 155 3.07 25.97 25.87
CA ALA A 155 3.13 24.85 24.92
C ALA A 155 4.44 24.85 24.11
N ASP A 156 4.85 26.00 23.56
CA ASP A 156 6.09 26.13 22.79
C ASP A 156 7.33 25.85 23.64
N ASP A 157 7.36 26.35 24.87
CA ASP A 157 8.46 26.12 25.81
C ASP A 157 8.59 24.63 26.16
N LEU A 158 7.46 23.94 26.32
CA LEU A 158 7.43 22.51 26.58
C LEU A 158 7.93 21.70 25.36
N VAL A 159 7.54 22.10 24.15
CA VAL A 159 8.07 21.51 22.92
C VAL A 159 9.59 21.70 22.82
N GLN A 160 10.11 22.89 23.16
CA GLN A 160 11.55 23.13 23.19
C GLN A 160 12.26 22.33 24.29
N PHE A 161 11.65 22.20 25.47
CA PHE A 161 12.15 21.39 26.58
C PHE A 161 12.35 19.94 26.15
N ILE A 162 11.33 19.32 25.54
CA ILE A 162 11.43 17.95 25.00
C ILE A 162 12.53 17.91 23.93
N LYS A 163 12.49 18.81 22.94
CA LYS A 163 13.44 18.79 21.81
C LYS A 163 14.91 18.84 22.27
N ARG A 164 15.20 19.54 23.37
CA ARG A 164 16.54 19.69 23.96
C ARG A 164 17.01 18.49 24.80
N GLY A 165 16.13 17.55 25.13
CA GLY A 165 16.47 16.36 25.90
C GLY A 165 15.60 16.11 27.13
N GLY A 166 14.60 16.96 27.40
CA GLY A 166 13.68 16.80 28.52
C GLY A 166 12.75 15.61 28.35
N GLY A 167 12.34 15.02 29.48
CA GLY A 167 11.31 13.98 29.53
C GLY A 167 9.95 14.56 29.92
N LEU A 168 8.89 14.25 29.17
CA LEU A 168 7.51 14.66 29.50
C LEU A 168 6.63 13.43 29.77
N LEU A 169 5.94 13.40 30.92
CA LEU A 169 4.78 12.54 31.14
C LEU A 169 3.55 13.44 31.23
N ILE A 170 2.58 13.23 30.34
CA ILE A 170 1.41 14.09 30.24
C ILE A 170 0.13 13.26 30.15
N GLY A 171 -0.90 13.67 30.88
CA GLY A 171 -2.20 13.02 30.88
C GLY A 171 -3.33 14.02 30.71
N GLY A 172 -4.39 13.62 30.03
CA GLY A 172 -5.58 14.45 29.89
C GLY A 172 -6.66 13.81 29.03
N GLN A 173 -7.83 14.43 29.00
CA GLN A 173 -8.99 13.93 28.26
C GLN A 173 -9.55 15.02 27.33
N ALA A 174 -9.47 14.79 26.02
CA ALA A 174 -9.93 15.79 25.06
C ALA A 174 -11.43 15.66 24.71
N TRP A 175 -12.06 14.51 24.99
CA TRP A 175 -13.50 14.33 24.76
C TRP A 175 -14.33 15.31 25.61
N LEU A 176 -13.98 15.51 26.89
CA LEU A 176 -14.68 16.44 27.77
C LEU A 176 -14.52 17.89 27.28
N TRP A 177 -13.29 18.27 26.94
CA TRP A 177 -12.98 19.57 26.35
C TRP A 177 -13.74 19.83 25.04
N SER A 178 -13.98 18.78 24.26
CA SER A 178 -14.72 18.85 22.99
C SER A 178 -16.19 19.22 23.14
N HIS A 179 -16.81 19.00 24.31
CA HIS A 179 -18.21 19.40 24.54
C HIS A 179 -18.39 20.92 24.52
N GLN A 180 -17.37 21.67 24.93
CA GLN A 180 -17.40 23.14 24.99
C GLN A 180 -16.80 23.80 23.73
N HIS A 181 -15.91 23.11 23.03
CA HIS A 181 -15.11 23.70 21.94
C HIS A 181 -15.33 23.02 20.57
N GLY A 182 -16.16 21.98 20.52
CA GLY A 182 -16.47 21.22 19.32
C GLY A 182 -15.44 20.11 19.03
N LYS A 183 -15.93 18.96 18.56
CA LYS A 183 -15.08 17.79 18.22
C LYS A 183 -14.06 18.07 17.12
N GLU A 184 -14.36 19.00 16.21
CA GLU A 184 -13.50 19.35 15.08
C GLU A 184 -12.26 20.17 15.49
N GLY A 185 -12.33 20.87 16.62
CA GLY A 185 -11.23 21.68 17.15
C GLY A 185 -10.18 20.87 17.90
N VAL A 186 -10.50 19.66 18.38
CA VAL A 186 -9.66 18.91 19.32
C VAL A 186 -8.23 18.69 18.82
N LEU A 187 -8.04 18.18 17.60
CA LEU A 187 -6.69 17.86 17.09
C LEU A 187 -5.80 19.10 16.91
N VAL A 188 -6.39 20.28 16.75
CA VAL A 188 -5.67 21.53 16.44
C VAL A 188 -5.59 22.48 17.63
N GLN A 189 -6.57 22.43 18.54
CA GLN A 189 -6.80 23.47 19.55
C GLN A 189 -6.79 22.94 20.98
N PHE A 190 -6.90 21.62 21.19
CA PHE A 190 -6.77 21.07 22.53
C PHE A 190 -5.36 21.35 23.06
N PRO A 191 -5.19 21.96 24.26
CA PRO A 191 -3.88 22.36 24.76
C PRO A 191 -2.83 21.24 24.74
N GLY A 192 -3.19 20.03 25.17
CA GLY A 192 -2.33 18.86 25.10
C GLY A 192 -1.81 18.55 23.70
N ASN A 193 -2.61 18.78 22.66
CA ASN A 193 -2.25 18.52 21.26
C ASN A 193 -1.28 19.56 20.70
N LEU A 194 -1.29 20.80 21.22
CA LEU A 194 -0.30 21.82 20.88
C LEU A 194 1.12 21.41 21.35
N MET A 195 1.20 20.58 22.40
CA MET A 195 2.46 20.10 22.97
C MET A 195 2.89 18.75 22.41
N THR A 196 1.99 17.76 22.52
CA THR A 196 2.27 16.35 22.18
C THR A 196 2.21 16.09 20.68
N GLY A 197 1.50 16.92 19.93
CA GLY A 197 1.40 16.82 18.48
C GLY A 197 2.74 17.00 17.77
N ALA A 198 3.68 17.76 18.36
CA ALA A 198 5.05 17.85 17.84
C ALA A 198 5.78 16.50 17.84
N ALA A 199 5.48 15.64 18.82
CA ALA A 199 5.98 14.27 18.93
C ALA A 199 5.09 13.25 18.19
N GLY A 200 4.03 13.72 17.52
CA GLY A 200 3.11 12.90 16.73
C GLY A 200 2.13 12.05 17.55
N VAL A 201 1.82 12.46 18.78
CA VAL A 201 0.79 11.84 19.63
C VAL A 201 -0.32 12.86 19.88
N TYR A 202 -1.58 12.47 19.70
CA TYR A 202 -2.73 13.37 19.80
C TYR A 202 -3.84 12.77 20.67
N PHE A 203 -4.40 13.56 21.57
CA PHE A 203 -5.67 13.30 22.25
C PHE A 203 -6.84 13.51 21.29
N THR A 204 -7.80 12.59 21.27
CA THR A 204 -8.98 12.69 20.39
C THR A 204 -10.27 13.01 21.16
N ALA A 205 -11.31 13.40 20.41
CA ALA A 205 -12.64 13.66 20.97
C ALA A 205 -13.44 12.38 21.31
N ARG A 206 -12.83 11.20 21.18
CA ARG A 206 -13.48 9.91 21.40
C ARG A 206 -13.17 9.40 22.80
N GLU A 207 -14.17 8.84 23.44
CA GLU A 207 -14.00 8.11 24.69
C GLU A 207 -13.23 6.80 24.41
N GLY A 208 -12.30 6.50 25.31
CA GLY A 208 -11.53 5.27 25.35
C GLY A 208 -12.16 4.26 26.30
N GLU A 209 -11.76 3.00 26.14
CA GLU A 209 -12.27 1.90 26.95
C GLU A 209 -11.73 1.92 28.40
N ASN A 210 -12.60 1.59 29.35
CA ASN A 210 -12.23 1.27 30.73
C ASN A 210 -12.16 -0.24 30.91
N GLY A 211 -11.08 -0.73 31.54
CA GLY A 211 -10.89 -2.16 31.77
C GLY A 211 -9.50 -2.51 32.27
N ILE A 212 -9.28 -3.81 32.44
CA ILE A 212 -7.96 -4.37 32.75
C ILE A 212 -7.42 -4.97 31.45
N PHE A 213 -6.32 -4.43 30.95
CA PHE A 213 -5.76 -4.79 29.66
C PHE A 213 -4.46 -5.56 29.84
N CYS A 214 -4.36 -6.73 29.21
CA CYS A 214 -3.14 -7.53 29.21
C CYS A 214 -2.07 -6.86 28.34
N VAL A 215 -0.81 -6.96 28.76
CA VAL A 215 0.32 -6.41 28.02
C VAL A 215 0.92 -7.50 27.12
N PRO A 216 0.91 -7.35 25.78
CA PRO A 216 1.51 -8.34 24.88
C PRO A 216 3.04 -8.34 24.97
N GLU A 217 3.68 -9.51 24.80
CA GLU A 217 5.14 -9.64 24.87
C GLU A 217 5.88 -8.92 23.72
N LYS A 218 5.20 -8.67 22.59
CA LYS A 218 5.74 -7.96 21.41
C LYS A 218 4.64 -7.14 20.74
N ILE A 219 4.93 -5.89 20.39
CA ILE A 219 4.00 -5.02 19.63
C ILE A 219 3.80 -5.55 18.19
N TRP A 220 4.83 -6.15 17.60
CA TRP A 220 4.92 -6.39 16.15
C TRP A 220 4.42 -7.77 15.68
N ASN A 221 3.82 -8.56 16.56
CA ASN A 221 3.32 -9.90 16.22
C ASN A 221 1.83 -9.93 15.84
N ASP A 222 1.12 -8.81 15.95
CA ASP A 222 -0.29 -8.70 15.59
C ASP A 222 -0.46 -7.66 14.45
N PRO A 223 -0.82 -8.10 13.22
CA PRO A 223 -1.02 -7.21 12.08
C PRO A 223 -2.14 -6.17 12.27
N SER A 224 -2.98 -6.31 13.30
CA SER A 224 -4.01 -5.32 13.63
C SER A 224 -3.46 -4.08 14.37
N ILE A 225 -2.27 -4.19 14.98
CA ILE A 225 -1.69 -3.16 15.87
C ILE A 225 -0.88 -2.10 15.10
N LEU A 226 -0.55 -2.36 13.83
CA LEU A 226 0.31 -1.49 13.00
C LEU A 226 -0.43 -0.60 12.02
N GLN A 227 -1.76 -0.60 12.05
CA GLN A 227 -2.53 0.32 11.25
C GLN A 227 -2.67 1.65 12.02
N PRO A 228 -2.20 2.79 11.48
CA PRO A 228 -2.70 4.07 11.96
C PRO A 228 -4.22 4.01 11.86
N THR A 229 -4.93 4.29 12.96
CA THR A 229 -6.39 4.42 13.00
C THR A 229 -6.82 5.71 12.28
N THR A 230 -6.52 5.82 10.99
CA THR A 230 -7.53 6.32 10.06
C THR A 230 -8.59 5.22 10.03
N SER A 231 -9.85 5.57 10.27
CA SER A 231 -10.99 4.64 10.27
C SER A 231 -10.87 3.59 9.17
N SER A 232 -10.37 2.39 9.49
CA SER A 232 -10.37 1.28 8.56
C SER A 232 -11.81 0.79 8.51
N ILE A 233 -12.51 1.28 7.48
CA ILE A 233 -13.86 0.87 7.12
C ILE A 233 -13.80 -0.63 6.88
N ASN A 234 -14.50 -1.40 7.71
CA ASN A 234 -14.75 -2.81 7.41
C ASN A 234 -15.83 -2.84 6.32
N ILE A 235 -15.42 -2.72 5.05
CA ILE A 235 -16.33 -2.69 3.88
C ILE A 235 -17.24 -3.94 3.88
N GLN A 236 -16.75 -5.09 4.38
CA GLN A 236 -17.55 -6.30 4.50
C GLN A 236 -18.67 -6.17 5.54
N HIS A 237 -18.43 -5.46 6.64
CA HIS A 237 -19.49 -5.16 7.61
C HIS A 237 -20.57 -4.23 7.02
N ASP A 238 -20.16 -3.20 6.28
CA ASP A 238 -21.08 -2.30 5.57
C ASP A 238 -21.92 -3.07 4.54
N TYR A 239 -21.27 -3.93 3.74
CA TYR A 239 -21.96 -4.81 2.80
C TYR A 239 -22.99 -5.71 3.48
N ASN A 240 -22.60 -6.43 4.54
CA ASN A 240 -23.48 -7.32 5.28
C ASN A 240 -24.71 -6.60 5.83
N SER A 241 -24.54 -5.36 6.29
CA SER A 241 -25.64 -4.53 6.79
C SER A 241 -26.62 -4.16 5.67
N LEU A 242 -26.11 -3.83 4.48
CA LEU A 242 -26.92 -3.44 3.33
C LEU A 242 -27.70 -4.62 2.73
N VAL A 243 -27.12 -5.82 2.73
CA VAL A 243 -27.72 -7.02 2.13
C VAL A 243 -28.42 -7.94 3.13
N GLN A 244 -28.50 -7.53 4.40
CA GLN A 244 -29.03 -8.37 5.47
C GLN A 244 -30.43 -8.91 5.15
N GLY A 245 -30.56 -10.24 5.13
CA GLY A 245 -31.83 -10.93 4.87
C GLY A 245 -32.26 -10.96 3.40
N ILE A 246 -31.39 -10.58 2.47
CA ILE A 246 -31.67 -10.52 1.03
C ILE A 246 -30.85 -11.60 0.33
N GLN A 247 -31.53 -12.54 -0.33
CA GLN A 247 -30.87 -13.64 -1.06
C GLN A 247 -30.80 -13.38 -2.56
N PHE A 248 -31.79 -12.69 -3.10
CA PHE A 248 -31.87 -12.34 -4.51
C PHE A 248 -32.64 -11.03 -4.68
N ILE A 249 -32.39 -10.33 -5.77
CA ILE A 249 -33.13 -9.14 -6.19
C ILE A 249 -33.68 -9.41 -7.59
N ASP A 250 -35.00 -9.29 -7.76
CA ASP A 250 -35.69 -9.46 -9.04
C ASP A 250 -35.85 -8.10 -9.72
N VAL A 251 -35.12 -7.88 -10.82
CA VAL A 251 -35.21 -6.66 -11.62
C VAL A 251 -36.08 -6.83 -12.88
N ARG A 252 -36.72 -8.00 -13.10
CA ARG A 252 -37.59 -8.28 -14.27
C ARG A 252 -38.85 -7.43 -14.28
N ARG A 253 -38.76 -6.22 -14.84
CA ARG A 253 -39.86 -5.25 -14.86
C ARG A 253 -39.88 -4.47 -16.18
N ASP A 254 -40.85 -3.58 -16.30
CA ASP A 254 -41.04 -2.67 -17.45
C ASP A 254 -40.04 -1.49 -17.47
N PHE A 255 -38.91 -1.62 -16.76
CA PHE A 255 -37.80 -0.69 -16.79
C PHE A 255 -36.50 -1.42 -17.09
N ILE A 256 -35.51 -0.70 -17.62
CA ILE A 256 -34.22 -1.27 -17.97
C ILE A 256 -33.13 -0.46 -17.24
N PRO A 257 -32.36 -1.05 -16.32
CA PRO A 257 -31.30 -0.33 -15.64
C PRO A 257 -30.15 0.02 -16.58
N CYS A 258 -29.27 0.95 -16.18
CA CYS A 258 -27.95 1.07 -16.79
C CYS A 258 -26.91 0.17 -16.10
N GLU A 259 -25.66 0.20 -16.54
CA GLU A 259 -24.52 -0.34 -15.78
C GLU A 259 -23.85 0.77 -14.96
N LEU A 260 -23.37 0.44 -13.76
CA LEU A 260 -22.56 1.33 -12.93
C LEU A 260 -21.06 0.99 -13.07
N LEU A 261 -20.23 2.02 -13.23
CA LEU A 261 -18.78 1.93 -13.18
C LEU A 261 -18.28 2.33 -11.79
N LEU A 262 -17.42 1.51 -11.18
CA LEU A 262 -16.82 1.77 -9.88
C LEU A 262 -15.32 2.01 -10.00
N THR A 263 -14.84 3.17 -9.52
CA THR A 263 -13.42 3.54 -9.51
C THR A 263 -12.90 3.94 -8.13
N GLY A 264 -13.79 4.21 -7.18
CA GLY A 264 -13.41 4.75 -5.87
C GLY A 264 -12.93 3.70 -4.90
N ASP A 265 -11.97 4.06 -4.04
CA ASP A 265 -11.42 3.13 -3.03
C ASP A 265 -12.49 2.63 -2.05
N GLN A 266 -13.48 3.48 -1.74
CA GLN A 266 -14.59 3.16 -0.83
C GLN A 266 -15.85 2.67 -1.56
N ALA A 267 -15.81 2.57 -2.89
CA ALA A 267 -16.94 2.11 -3.69
C ALA A 267 -16.95 0.58 -3.76
N PHE A 268 -18.12 -0.02 -3.52
CA PHE A 268 -18.29 -1.47 -3.61
C PHE A 268 -19.66 -1.85 -4.19
N PRO A 269 -19.74 -2.96 -4.94
CA PRO A 269 -20.98 -3.42 -5.53
C PRO A 269 -21.89 -4.07 -4.48
N LEU A 270 -23.21 -3.85 -4.64
CA LEU A 270 -24.26 -4.48 -3.85
C LEU A 270 -25.05 -5.51 -4.66
N LEU A 271 -25.30 -5.20 -5.94
CA LEU A 271 -26.00 -6.08 -6.88
C LEU A 271 -25.22 -6.14 -8.19
N VAL A 272 -24.91 -7.36 -8.64
CA VAL A 272 -24.17 -7.63 -9.87
C VAL A 272 -24.96 -8.62 -10.73
N GLY A 273 -25.07 -8.32 -12.02
CA GLY A 273 -25.70 -9.18 -13.03
C GLY A 273 -24.91 -10.46 -13.31
N SER A 274 -25.48 -11.36 -14.09
CA SER A 274 -24.84 -12.62 -14.50
C SER A 274 -23.61 -12.41 -15.38
N ASN A 275 -23.58 -11.31 -16.15
CA ASN A 275 -22.44 -10.90 -16.97
C ASN A 275 -21.40 -10.05 -16.21
N GLY A 276 -21.58 -9.84 -14.90
CA GLY A 276 -20.69 -9.02 -14.07
C GLY A 276 -21.05 -7.53 -14.00
N GLN A 277 -22.09 -7.05 -14.70
CA GLN A 277 -22.49 -5.65 -14.65
C GLN A 277 -22.97 -5.24 -13.25
N VAL A 278 -22.47 -4.12 -12.73
CA VAL A 278 -22.92 -3.60 -11.43
C VAL A 278 -24.21 -2.81 -11.61
N LEU A 279 -25.27 -3.18 -10.88
CA LEU A 279 -26.60 -2.55 -10.96
C LEU A 279 -26.94 -1.72 -9.72
N ILE A 280 -26.35 -2.04 -8.58
CA ILE A 280 -26.44 -1.24 -7.35
C ILE A 280 -25.06 -1.21 -6.71
N ALA A 281 -24.65 -0.03 -6.24
CA ALA A 281 -23.39 0.16 -5.53
C ALA A 281 -23.56 1.07 -4.31
N ALA A 282 -22.65 0.95 -3.37
CA ALA A 282 -22.51 1.88 -2.25
C ALA A 282 -21.10 2.48 -2.23
N SER A 283 -20.97 3.67 -1.66
CA SER A 283 -19.69 4.31 -1.42
C SER A 283 -19.76 5.32 -0.28
N GLN A 284 -18.60 5.78 0.17
CA GLN A 284 -18.46 6.85 1.16
C GLN A 284 -17.70 8.04 0.57
N TYR A 285 -18.10 9.25 0.97
CA TYR A 285 -17.41 10.47 0.59
C TYR A 285 -17.45 11.52 1.71
N GLY A 286 -16.27 12.02 2.09
CA GLY A 286 -16.13 12.81 3.31
C GLY A 286 -16.60 12.01 4.53
N LYS A 287 -17.55 12.55 5.29
CA LYS A 287 -18.19 11.86 6.43
C LYS A 287 -19.48 11.13 6.05
N GLY A 288 -19.97 11.26 4.81
CA GLY A 288 -21.27 10.77 4.37
C GLY A 288 -21.20 9.49 3.54
N ARG A 289 -22.39 9.00 3.19
CA ARG A 289 -22.63 7.70 2.58
C ARG A 289 -23.57 7.82 1.40
N MET A 290 -23.37 6.98 0.39
CA MET A 290 -24.18 6.97 -0.83
C MET A 290 -24.57 5.54 -1.19
N VAL A 291 -25.84 5.36 -1.57
CA VAL A 291 -26.33 4.15 -2.26
C VAL A 291 -26.86 4.60 -3.61
N VAL A 292 -26.35 3.99 -4.68
CA VAL A 292 -26.61 4.34 -6.07
C VAL A 292 -27.25 3.14 -6.77
N ALA A 293 -28.46 3.32 -7.31
CA ALA A 293 -29.17 2.30 -8.08
C ALA A 293 -29.22 2.67 -9.56
N ALA A 294 -28.99 1.70 -10.44
CA ALA A 294 -28.92 1.91 -11.89
C ALA A 294 -30.27 2.20 -12.58
N HIS A 295 -31.34 2.35 -11.80
CA HIS A 295 -32.63 2.87 -12.24
C HIS A 295 -33.39 3.42 -11.02
N GLU A 296 -34.10 4.53 -11.15
CA GLU A 296 -34.89 5.12 -10.05
C GLU A 296 -36.06 4.23 -9.63
N ALA A 297 -36.59 3.39 -10.52
CA ALA A 297 -37.64 2.41 -10.19
C ALA A 297 -37.17 1.35 -9.17
N MET A 298 -35.88 0.98 -9.17
CA MET A 298 -35.33 0.00 -8.22
C MET A 298 -35.37 0.47 -6.77
N ILE A 299 -35.54 1.76 -6.54
CA ILE A 299 -35.69 2.35 -5.20
C ILE A 299 -37.13 2.81 -4.93
N GLN A 300 -38.11 2.44 -5.76
CA GLN A 300 -39.51 2.85 -5.62
C GLN A 300 -40.49 1.69 -5.54
N LEU A 301 -40.08 0.50 -5.99
CA LEU A 301 -40.95 -0.66 -6.09
C LEU A 301 -41.02 -1.48 -4.78
N PRO A 302 -42.19 -2.05 -4.43
CA PRO A 302 -42.38 -2.76 -3.17
C PRO A 302 -41.44 -3.94 -2.94
N GLU A 303 -41.01 -4.64 -3.99
CA GLU A 303 -40.14 -5.81 -3.86
C GLU A 303 -38.73 -5.45 -3.37
N PHE A 304 -38.32 -4.20 -3.59
CA PHE A 304 -37.04 -3.67 -3.12
C PHE A 304 -37.11 -3.12 -1.70
N LEU A 305 -38.30 -3.09 -1.06
CA LEU A 305 -38.48 -2.52 0.27
C LEU A 305 -37.53 -3.09 1.33
N PRO A 306 -37.24 -4.40 1.40
CA PRO A 306 -36.25 -4.92 2.36
C PRO A 306 -34.86 -4.29 2.16
N PHE A 307 -34.40 -4.20 0.91
CA PHE A 307 -33.16 -3.54 0.56
C PHE A 307 -33.17 -2.05 0.92
N ILE A 308 -34.25 -1.34 0.57
CA ILE A 308 -34.39 0.09 0.83
C ILE A 308 -34.35 0.37 2.34
N LYS A 309 -34.94 -0.48 3.17
CA LYS A 309 -34.86 -0.36 4.64
C LYS A 309 -33.41 -0.44 5.13
N ASN A 310 -32.67 -1.48 4.71
CA ASN A 310 -31.26 -1.64 5.05
C ASN A 310 -30.42 -0.44 4.57
N ALA A 311 -30.67 0.01 3.34
CA ALA A 311 -30.00 1.19 2.77
C ALA A 311 -30.28 2.45 3.58
N LEU A 312 -31.53 2.73 3.94
CA LEU A 312 -31.89 3.90 4.75
C LEU A 312 -31.28 3.84 6.15
N ASP A 313 -31.22 2.67 6.76
CA ASP A 313 -30.60 2.50 8.08
C ASP A 313 -29.08 2.68 8.02
N TRP A 314 -28.43 2.16 6.98
CA TRP A 314 -27.00 2.38 6.76
C TRP A 314 -26.66 3.84 6.40
N LEU A 315 -27.53 4.53 5.67
CA LEU A 315 -27.34 5.93 5.26
C LEU A 315 -27.51 6.92 6.43
N LYS A 316 -28.22 6.54 7.50
CA LYS A 316 -28.42 7.41 8.67
C LYS A 316 -27.12 7.61 9.43
N SER A 317 -26.81 8.88 9.71
CA SER A 317 -25.74 9.24 10.65
C SER A 317 -26.15 9.08 12.12
N SER A 318 -27.46 8.99 12.40
CA SER A 318 -28.01 8.70 13.73
C SER A 318 -29.39 8.01 13.62
N PRO A 319 -29.85 7.29 14.66
CA PRO A 319 -31.19 6.68 14.66
C PRO A 319 -32.33 7.70 14.50
N THR A 320 -32.10 8.95 14.86
CA THR A 320 -33.07 10.06 14.79
C THR A 320 -32.97 10.89 13.51
N ALA A 321 -32.06 10.53 12.59
CA ALA A 321 -31.82 11.33 11.40
C ALA A 321 -33.07 11.37 10.51
N ARG A 322 -33.46 12.59 10.11
CA ARG A 322 -34.65 12.81 9.27
C ARG A 322 -34.39 12.34 7.85
N ILE A 323 -35.35 11.61 7.28
CA ILE A 323 -35.32 11.16 5.89
C ILE A 323 -36.21 12.08 5.06
N GLY A 324 -35.64 12.77 4.08
CA GLY A 324 -36.36 13.54 3.07
C GLY A 324 -36.43 12.77 1.76
N VAL A 325 -37.61 12.73 1.14
CA VAL A 325 -37.81 12.13 -0.19
C VAL A 325 -38.27 13.22 -1.15
N HIS A 326 -37.50 13.45 -2.21
CA HIS A 326 -37.83 14.42 -3.23
C HIS A 326 -39.08 14.01 -4.04
N ARG A 327 -39.82 14.97 -4.60
CA ARG A 327 -41.03 14.70 -5.42
C ARG A 327 -40.80 13.75 -6.59
N SER A 328 -39.59 13.69 -7.14
CA SER A 328 -39.27 12.76 -8.23
C SER A 328 -39.36 11.29 -7.81
N LEU A 329 -39.35 11.00 -6.51
CA LEU A 329 -39.53 9.67 -5.94
C LEU A 329 -40.82 9.59 -5.10
N GLU A 330 -41.93 10.18 -5.58
CA GLU A 330 -43.22 10.17 -4.87
C GLU A 330 -43.68 8.74 -4.52
N ALA A 331 -43.44 7.77 -5.40
CA ALA A 331 -43.80 6.37 -5.16
C ALA A 331 -43.01 5.77 -3.98
N LEU A 332 -41.71 6.09 -3.85
CA LEU A 332 -40.91 5.70 -2.68
C LEU A 332 -41.49 6.31 -1.41
N SER A 333 -41.87 7.58 -1.43
CA SER A 333 -42.43 8.24 -0.24
C SER A 333 -43.72 7.55 0.23
N LYS A 334 -44.63 7.22 -0.69
CA LYS A 334 -45.86 6.45 -0.40
C LYS A 334 -45.55 5.05 0.14
N LEU A 335 -44.58 4.37 -0.47
CA LEU A 335 -44.15 3.03 -0.05
C LEU A 335 -43.58 3.05 1.39
N LEU A 336 -42.74 4.01 1.73
CA LEU A 336 -42.14 4.14 3.06
C LEU A 336 -43.20 4.49 4.12
N LEU A 337 -44.08 5.46 3.83
CA LEU A 337 -45.15 5.87 4.76
C LEU A 337 -46.14 4.74 5.04
N SER A 338 -46.59 4.01 4.01
CA SER A 338 -47.50 2.87 4.16
C SER A 338 -46.88 1.71 4.96
N ASN A 339 -45.55 1.66 5.05
CA ASN A 339 -44.81 0.67 5.82
C ASN A 339 -44.28 1.20 7.16
N GLY A 340 -44.81 2.32 7.65
CA GLY A 340 -44.52 2.86 8.98
C GLY A 340 -43.17 3.58 9.12
N ILE A 341 -42.47 3.86 8.02
CA ILE A 341 -41.19 4.58 8.03
C ILE A 341 -41.47 6.07 7.93
N LYS A 342 -41.01 6.83 8.93
CA LYS A 342 -41.20 8.28 8.99
C LYS A 342 -40.31 8.98 7.97
N VAL A 343 -40.92 9.61 6.98
CA VAL A 343 -40.24 10.40 5.94
C VAL A 343 -40.95 11.75 5.73
N GLN A 344 -40.20 12.73 5.24
CA GLN A 344 -40.74 14.00 4.74
C GLN A 344 -40.99 13.88 3.23
N PRO A 345 -42.26 13.84 2.76
CA PRO A 345 -42.59 13.84 1.32
C PRO A 345 -42.31 15.20 0.69
N ASP A 346 -42.04 15.21 -0.62
CA ASP A 346 -41.67 16.42 -1.41
C ASP A 346 -40.64 17.29 -0.69
N ALA A 347 -39.64 16.64 -0.08
CA ALA A 347 -38.59 17.32 0.64
C ALA A 347 -37.68 18.07 -0.34
N THR A 348 -37.32 19.29 0.02
CA THR A 348 -36.17 19.98 -0.58
C THR A 348 -34.92 19.69 0.24
N LEU A 349 -33.74 19.88 -0.35
CA LEU A 349 -32.47 19.64 0.34
C LEU A 349 -32.24 20.68 1.44
N GLU A 350 -32.57 20.34 2.68
CA GLU A 350 -32.38 21.19 3.86
C GLU A 350 -31.17 20.76 4.71
N ARG A 351 -30.65 21.68 5.53
CA ARG A 351 -29.57 21.37 6.48
C ARG A 351 -29.96 20.37 7.57
N SER A 352 -31.26 20.27 7.88
CA SER A 352 -31.80 19.45 8.97
C SER A 352 -31.98 17.97 8.61
N LEU A 353 -31.90 17.63 7.32
CA LEU A 353 -32.02 16.25 6.87
C LEU A 353 -30.75 15.46 7.20
N GLY A 354 -30.94 14.19 7.56
CA GLY A 354 -29.87 13.22 7.71
C GLY A 354 -29.71 12.32 6.49
N VAL A 355 -30.82 11.98 5.84
CA VAL A 355 -30.85 11.20 4.59
C VAL A 355 -31.72 11.92 3.57
N PHE A 356 -31.27 11.96 2.31
CA PHE A 356 -32.01 12.53 1.19
C PHE A 356 -32.13 11.51 0.06
N CYS A 357 -33.35 11.31 -0.45
CA CYS A 357 -33.63 10.38 -1.53
C CYS A 357 -34.09 11.15 -2.78
N ARG A 358 -33.46 10.92 -3.94
CA ARG A 358 -33.81 11.58 -5.21
C ARG A 358 -33.44 10.73 -6.43
N ASP A 359 -34.03 11.02 -7.58
CA ASP A 359 -33.54 10.56 -8.88
C ASP A 359 -32.22 11.25 -9.33
N ALA A 360 -31.68 10.85 -10.47
CA ALA A 360 -30.36 11.25 -10.95
C ALA A 360 -30.37 12.26 -12.12
N TYR A 361 -31.50 12.92 -12.40
CA TYR A 361 -31.70 13.68 -13.65
C TYR A 361 -31.64 15.22 -13.51
N ASP A 362 -31.42 15.75 -12.30
CA ASP A 362 -31.33 17.20 -12.06
C ASP A 362 -29.95 17.60 -11.54
N SER A 363 -29.29 18.53 -12.25
CA SER A 363 -27.97 19.06 -11.90
C SER A 363 -28.02 20.32 -11.05
N ALA A 364 -29.17 20.97 -10.90
CA ALA A 364 -29.29 22.29 -10.28
C ALA A 364 -28.77 22.33 -8.84
N GLN A 365 -28.89 21.22 -8.11
CA GLN A 365 -28.47 21.10 -6.70
C GLN A 365 -27.23 20.21 -6.51
N ALA A 366 -26.48 19.90 -7.57
CA ALA A 366 -25.36 18.95 -7.49
C ALA A 366 -24.27 19.37 -6.48
N ASP A 367 -23.94 20.66 -6.39
CA ASP A 367 -22.96 21.16 -5.43
C ASP A 367 -23.47 21.14 -3.99
N ASP A 368 -24.77 21.39 -3.79
CA ASP A 368 -25.37 21.36 -2.46
C ASP A 368 -25.53 19.93 -1.95
N LEU A 369 -25.86 18.98 -2.85
CA LEU A 369 -25.85 17.55 -2.55
C LEU A 369 -24.45 17.07 -2.18
N LEU A 370 -23.43 17.49 -2.93
CA LEU A 370 -22.04 17.17 -2.60
C LEU A 370 -21.65 17.66 -1.20
N LYS A 371 -21.96 18.93 -0.89
CA LYS A 371 -21.72 19.50 0.45
C LYS A 371 -22.51 18.76 1.54
N PHE A 372 -23.73 18.31 1.24
CA PHE A 372 -24.57 17.54 2.16
C PHE A 372 -23.96 16.17 2.47
N VAL A 373 -23.52 15.42 1.46
CA VAL A 373 -22.88 14.11 1.69
C VAL A 373 -21.55 14.29 2.40
N LYS A 374 -20.69 15.19 1.93
CA LYS A 374 -19.37 15.44 2.53
C LYS A 374 -19.42 15.74 4.04
N ARG A 375 -20.44 16.44 4.52
CA ARG A 375 -20.63 16.76 5.95
C ARG A 375 -21.24 15.64 6.80
N GLY A 376 -21.58 14.48 6.22
CA GLY A 376 -22.18 13.34 6.94
C GLY A 376 -23.61 12.99 6.55
N GLY A 377 -24.15 13.59 5.49
CA GLY A 377 -25.46 13.23 4.96
C GLY A 377 -25.44 11.89 4.21
N GLY A 378 -26.55 11.15 4.29
CA GLY A 378 -26.79 9.95 3.50
C GLY A 378 -27.58 10.27 2.22
N LEU A 379 -27.10 9.80 1.06
CA LEU A 379 -27.80 9.94 -0.22
C LEU A 379 -28.25 8.59 -0.77
N LEU A 380 -29.54 8.44 -1.03
CA LEU A 380 -30.09 7.37 -1.85
C LEU A 380 -30.46 7.95 -3.21
N ILE A 381 -29.79 7.51 -4.27
CA ILE A 381 -29.97 8.06 -5.61
C ILE A 381 -30.17 6.95 -6.64
N GLY A 382 -31.11 7.16 -7.57
CA GLY A 382 -31.37 6.22 -8.66
C GLY A 382 -31.58 6.91 -9.99
N GLY A 383 -31.17 6.27 -11.08
CA GLY A 383 -31.42 6.76 -12.43
C GLY A 383 -30.77 5.88 -13.50
N GLN A 384 -31.17 6.07 -14.75
CA GLN A 384 -30.64 5.36 -15.92
C GLN A 384 -29.99 6.33 -16.91
N ALA A 385 -28.67 6.24 -17.05
CA ALA A 385 -27.95 7.11 -17.95
C ALA A 385 -27.93 6.62 -19.42
N TRP A 386 -28.26 5.35 -19.69
CA TRP A 386 -28.35 4.82 -21.06
C TRP A 386 -29.45 5.52 -21.87
N HIS A 387 -30.64 5.75 -21.28
CA HIS A 387 -31.71 6.48 -21.94
C HIS A 387 -31.33 7.94 -22.13
N TRP A 388 -30.73 8.57 -21.13
CA TRP A 388 -30.21 9.94 -21.27
C TRP A 388 -29.19 10.06 -22.41
N SER A 389 -28.36 9.02 -22.61
CA SER A 389 -27.35 9.00 -23.67
C SER A 389 -27.92 8.98 -25.09
N SER A 390 -29.16 8.52 -25.30
CA SER A 390 -29.75 8.53 -26.65
C SER A 390 -30.01 9.95 -27.17
N GLU A 391 -30.16 10.92 -26.26
CA GLU A 391 -30.37 12.33 -26.60
C GLU A 391 -29.08 13.17 -26.53
N HIS A 392 -28.05 12.71 -25.80
CA HIS A 392 -26.87 13.51 -25.45
C HIS A 392 -25.52 12.90 -25.87
N GLY A 393 -25.52 11.71 -26.47
CA GLY A 393 -24.31 10.95 -26.79
C GLY A 393 -23.79 10.13 -25.61
N LYS A 394 -23.12 9.01 -25.90
CA LYS A 394 -22.55 8.11 -24.87
C LYS A 394 -21.27 8.70 -24.26
N GLU A 395 -20.51 9.44 -25.05
CA GLU A 395 -19.28 10.12 -24.70
C GLU A 395 -19.48 11.21 -23.64
N GLY A 396 -20.67 11.80 -23.58
CA GLY A 396 -21.02 12.83 -22.61
C GLY A 396 -21.46 12.29 -21.25
N VAL A 397 -21.81 11.00 -21.13
CA VAL A 397 -22.49 10.46 -19.95
C VAL A 397 -21.67 10.61 -18.67
N LEU A 398 -20.41 10.19 -18.68
CA LEU A 398 -19.59 10.25 -17.47
C LEU A 398 -19.36 11.68 -16.96
N ILE A 399 -19.33 12.66 -17.86
CA ILE A 399 -18.99 14.05 -17.54
C ILE A 399 -20.24 14.89 -17.25
N TYR A 400 -21.32 14.68 -17.98
CA TYR A 400 -22.46 15.59 -18.03
C TYR A 400 -23.77 15.00 -17.49
N PHE A 401 -23.87 13.68 -17.29
CA PHE A 401 -25.06 13.11 -16.66
C PHE A 401 -25.23 13.68 -15.24
N PRO A 402 -26.39 14.24 -14.88
CA PRO A 402 -26.55 14.96 -13.60
C PRO A 402 -26.22 14.13 -12.36
N GLY A 403 -26.57 12.84 -12.36
CA GLY A 403 -26.21 11.90 -11.29
C GLY A 403 -24.70 11.78 -11.10
N ASN A 404 -23.94 11.76 -12.20
CA ASN A 404 -22.48 11.67 -12.18
C ASN A 404 -21.84 12.95 -11.66
N LEU A 405 -22.51 14.10 -11.72
CA LEU A 405 -22.01 15.27 -11.00
C LEU A 405 -21.98 14.98 -9.49
N VAL A 406 -22.87 14.18 -8.93
CA VAL A 406 -22.90 13.95 -7.48
C VAL A 406 -22.12 12.70 -7.08
N THR A 407 -22.34 11.57 -7.75
CA THR A 407 -21.83 10.25 -7.31
C THR A 407 -20.39 9.96 -7.71
N SER A 408 -19.90 10.58 -8.80
CA SER A 408 -18.55 10.34 -9.33
C SER A 408 -17.43 10.65 -8.35
N VAL A 409 -17.63 11.64 -7.48
CA VAL A 409 -16.65 12.05 -6.46
C VAL A 409 -16.32 10.92 -5.48
N ALA A 410 -17.30 10.03 -5.26
CA ALA A 410 -17.20 8.83 -4.45
C ALA A 410 -16.79 7.60 -5.28
N GLY A 411 -16.49 7.81 -6.56
CA GLY A 411 -16.07 6.79 -7.52
C GLY A 411 -17.18 5.85 -7.97
N VAL A 412 -18.44 6.32 -8.01
CA VAL A 412 -19.57 5.57 -8.57
C VAL A 412 -20.17 6.37 -9.73
N TYR A 413 -20.20 5.78 -10.92
CA TYR A 413 -20.68 6.44 -12.13
C TYR A 413 -21.82 5.64 -12.77
N PHE A 414 -22.85 6.34 -13.23
CA PHE A 414 -23.80 5.84 -14.21
C PHE A 414 -23.14 5.84 -15.59
N THR A 415 -23.32 4.76 -16.35
CA THR A 415 -22.78 4.63 -17.72
C THR A 415 -23.91 4.68 -18.76
N GLY A 416 -23.53 4.93 -20.02
CA GLY A 416 -24.45 4.85 -21.16
C GLY A 416 -24.79 3.42 -21.60
N ASN A 417 -24.38 2.40 -20.83
CA ASN A 417 -24.61 1.00 -21.16
C ASN A 417 -25.96 0.54 -20.63
N VAL A 418 -26.61 -0.32 -21.40
CA VAL A 418 -27.82 -1.02 -20.97
C VAL A 418 -27.40 -2.10 -19.97
N GLY A 419 -28.02 -2.07 -18.80
CA GLY A 419 -27.82 -3.06 -17.74
C GLY A 419 -28.69 -4.30 -17.93
N GLU A 420 -28.23 -5.41 -17.38
CA GLU A 420 -28.93 -6.68 -17.46
C GLU A 420 -30.28 -6.66 -16.73
N ASN A 421 -31.26 -7.34 -17.32
CA ASN A 421 -32.57 -7.58 -16.72
C ASN A 421 -32.70 -9.06 -16.31
N GLY A 422 -32.96 -9.35 -15.03
CA GLY A 422 -32.97 -10.72 -14.51
C GLY A 422 -33.30 -10.83 -13.02
N VAL A 423 -33.07 -12.01 -12.47
CA VAL A 423 -33.08 -12.26 -11.02
C VAL A 423 -31.66 -12.58 -10.63
N PHE A 424 -31.08 -11.76 -9.76
CA PHE A 424 -29.67 -11.88 -9.42
C PHE A 424 -29.49 -12.25 -7.95
N PRO A 425 -28.59 -13.20 -7.64
CA PRO A 425 -28.30 -13.56 -6.27
C PRO A 425 -27.52 -12.43 -5.58
N VAL A 426 -27.68 -12.33 -4.27
CA VAL A 426 -26.89 -11.46 -3.41
C VAL A 426 -25.96 -12.35 -2.57
N PRO A 427 -24.66 -12.44 -2.91
CA PRO A 427 -23.73 -13.36 -2.25
C PRO A 427 -23.40 -12.92 -0.82
N GLU A 428 -22.86 -13.82 -0.01
CA GLU A 428 -22.40 -13.48 1.36
C GLU A 428 -21.15 -12.58 1.36
N LYS A 429 -20.29 -12.74 0.36
CA LYS A 429 -19.08 -11.92 0.18
C LYS A 429 -19.34 -10.82 -0.83
N ILE A 430 -18.68 -9.67 -0.63
CA ILE A 430 -18.79 -8.54 -1.56
C ILE A 430 -18.44 -9.01 -2.99
N PRO A 431 -19.33 -8.77 -3.98
CA PRO A 431 -19.04 -9.09 -5.37
C PRO A 431 -17.78 -8.40 -5.87
N ARG A 432 -17.17 -8.94 -6.93
CA ARG A 432 -16.03 -8.30 -7.58
C ARG A 432 -16.48 -7.14 -8.43
N ILE A 433 -15.62 -6.12 -8.50
CA ILE A 433 -15.72 -5.08 -9.51
C ILE A 433 -15.17 -5.65 -10.82
N PRO A 434 -15.87 -5.49 -11.96
CA PRO A 434 -15.36 -5.89 -13.26
C PRO A 434 -13.95 -5.36 -13.54
N LEU A 435 -13.13 -6.17 -14.22
CA LEU A 435 -11.79 -5.73 -14.63
C LEU A 435 -11.86 -4.48 -15.49
N PHE A 436 -12.80 -4.43 -16.42
CA PHE A 436 -13.03 -3.30 -17.30
C PHE A 436 -14.53 -3.16 -17.61
N THR A 437 -15.05 -1.93 -17.57
CA THR A 437 -16.41 -1.58 -17.99
C THR A 437 -16.28 -0.55 -19.11
N GLU A 438 -16.93 -0.79 -20.25
CA GLU A 438 -16.98 0.20 -21.33
C GLU A 438 -17.68 1.47 -20.84
N HIS A 439 -17.02 2.61 -20.93
CA HIS A 439 -17.44 3.81 -20.23
C HIS A 439 -17.81 4.98 -21.17
N GLY A 440 -17.65 4.80 -22.49
CA GLY A 440 -18.08 5.75 -23.51
C GLY A 440 -17.19 6.97 -23.75
N LEU A 441 -16.26 7.31 -22.85
CA LEU A 441 -15.33 8.43 -23.05
C LEU A 441 -14.58 8.35 -24.38
N ASP A 442 -14.47 9.49 -25.05
CA ASP A 442 -13.75 9.66 -26.32
C ASP A 442 -12.28 10.01 -26.06
N ILE A 443 -11.49 8.97 -25.77
CA ILE A 443 -10.06 9.10 -25.47
C ILE A 443 -9.27 9.58 -26.69
N GLU A 444 -9.70 9.23 -27.90
CA GLU A 444 -9.07 9.70 -29.14
C GLU A 444 -9.22 11.23 -29.28
N ARG A 445 -10.41 11.77 -28.99
CA ARG A 445 -10.60 13.22 -28.96
C ARG A 445 -9.79 13.90 -27.86
N ASP A 446 -9.74 13.31 -26.66
CA ASP A 446 -8.90 13.83 -25.58
C ASP A 446 -7.42 13.90 -25.98
N LEU A 447 -6.92 12.85 -26.64
CA LEU A 447 -5.55 12.82 -27.17
C LEU A 447 -5.34 13.80 -28.32
N THR A 448 -6.34 13.98 -29.19
CA THR A 448 -6.32 14.99 -30.25
C THR A 448 -6.14 16.39 -29.65
N ASP A 449 -6.86 16.70 -28.58
CA ASP A 449 -6.76 17.98 -27.88
C ASP A 449 -5.41 18.13 -27.16
N LEU A 450 -4.95 17.07 -26.47
CA LEU A 450 -3.68 17.09 -25.72
C LEU A 450 -2.45 17.17 -26.63
N LEU A 451 -2.46 16.47 -27.76
CA LEU A 451 -1.32 16.34 -28.68
C LEU A 451 -1.36 17.36 -29.83
N ASN A 452 -2.35 18.25 -29.88
CA ASN A 452 -2.47 19.26 -30.93
C ASN A 452 -1.19 20.11 -31.05
N GLY A 453 -0.53 20.04 -32.22
CA GLY A 453 0.73 20.76 -32.47
C GLY A 453 1.95 20.22 -31.73
N VAL A 454 1.83 19.06 -31.07
CA VAL A 454 2.93 18.37 -30.40
C VAL A 454 3.42 17.25 -31.33
N GLU A 455 4.53 17.47 -32.00
CA GLU A 455 5.09 16.45 -32.90
C GLU A 455 5.85 15.37 -32.14
N ARG A 456 6.64 15.77 -31.14
CA ARG A 456 7.55 14.87 -30.42
C ARG A 456 7.80 15.29 -28.97
N PHE A 457 8.06 14.30 -28.12
CA PHE A 457 8.53 14.45 -26.75
C PHE A 457 10.05 14.26 -26.71
N ASN A 458 10.78 15.35 -26.48
CA ASN A 458 12.25 15.36 -26.43
C ASN A 458 12.76 15.17 -24.99
N PHE A 459 13.54 14.13 -24.76
CA PHE A 459 14.24 13.78 -23.52
C PHE A 459 15.71 14.24 -23.64
N ARG A 460 16.03 15.49 -23.28
CA ARG A 460 17.43 15.95 -23.30
C ARG A 460 18.20 15.52 -22.03
N GLY A 461 19.37 14.89 -22.19
CA GLY A 461 20.36 14.66 -21.11
C GLY A 461 20.15 13.39 -20.25
N LEU A 462 20.69 13.38 -19.02
CA LEU A 462 20.58 12.30 -18.01
C LEU A 462 19.14 12.20 -17.39
N MET A 463 18.11 12.58 -18.16
CA MET A 463 16.72 12.67 -17.73
C MET A 463 15.94 11.35 -17.87
N ILE A 464 16.45 10.30 -17.25
CA ILE A 464 15.82 8.97 -17.12
C ILE A 464 14.46 9.03 -16.38
N PRO A 465 13.31 8.77 -17.04
CA PRO A 465 11.99 8.73 -16.40
C PRO A 465 11.69 7.37 -15.74
N SER A 466 10.62 7.32 -14.94
CA SER A 466 10.04 6.06 -14.44
C SER A 466 8.84 5.64 -15.29
N PRO A 467 8.65 4.37 -15.68
CA PRO A 467 7.42 3.93 -16.32
C PRO A 467 6.18 4.23 -15.45
N LEU A 468 5.05 4.48 -16.08
CA LEU A 468 3.75 4.68 -15.42
C LEU A 468 2.90 3.41 -15.57
N LEU A 469 2.40 2.89 -14.46
CA LEU A 469 1.40 1.83 -14.42
C LEU A 469 0.01 2.48 -14.59
N ILE A 470 -0.64 2.22 -15.73
CA ILE A 470 -1.97 2.74 -16.05
C ILE A 470 -3.01 1.69 -15.66
N HIS A 471 -3.48 1.76 -14.41
CA HIS A 471 -4.31 0.71 -13.81
C HIS A 471 -5.74 1.14 -13.47
N GLY A 472 -6.11 2.42 -13.61
CA GLY A 472 -7.48 2.89 -13.43
C GLY A 472 -8.33 2.68 -14.68
N ALA A 473 -9.62 2.41 -14.51
CA ALA A 473 -10.54 2.27 -15.64
C ALA A 473 -10.72 3.56 -16.46
N LEU A 474 -10.40 4.72 -15.87
CA LEU A 474 -10.52 6.05 -16.49
C LEU A 474 -9.16 6.71 -16.74
N ALA A 475 -8.08 5.94 -16.64
CA ALA A 475 -6.73 6.40 -16.92
C ALA A 475 -6.30 5.93 -18.31
N PHE A 476 -5.49 6.73 -19.01
CA PHE A 476 -5.03 6.42 -20.36
C PHE A 476 -3.62 6.98 -20.59
N PRO A 477 -2.80 6.29 -21.41
CA PRO A 477 -1.50 6.80 -21.80
C PRO A 477 -1.65 8.01 -22.74
N VAL A 478 -0.70 8.94 -22.66
CA VAL A 478 -0.59 10.11 -23.55
C VAL A 478 0.74 10.08 -24.31
N GLY A 479 1.80 9.59 -23.67
CA GLY A 479 3.09 9.36 -24.31
C GLY A 479 3.62 8.00 -23.90
N ILE A 480 3.96 7.18 -24.89
CA ILE A 480 4.32 5.77 -24.73
C ILE A 480 5.60 5.45 -25.52
N SER A 481 6.43 4.54 -24.99
CA SER A 481 7.59 4.01 -25.70
C SER A 481 7.22 2.88 -26.66
N ASP A 482 8.17 2.46 -27.49
CA ASP A 482 8.04 1.29 -28.37
C ASP A 482 7.86 -0.04 -27.59
N THR A 483 8.22 -0.06 -26.30
CA THR A 483 8.03 -1.18 -25.37
C THR A 483 6.70 -1.13 -24.61
N TYR A 484 5.80 -0.21 -25.00
CA TYR A 484 4.50 0.02 -24.37
C TYR A 484 4.58 0.62 -22.95
N ASP A 485 5.71 1.21 -22.56
CA ASP A 485 5.84 1.89 -21.28
C ASP A 485 5.36 3.34 -21.40
N ALA A 486 4.32 3.69 -20.63
CA ALA A 486 3.85 5.05 -20.57
C ALA A 486 4.84 5.93 -19.78
N PHE A 487 5.24 7.06 -20.35
CA PHE A 487 6.03 8.10 -19.67
C PHE A 487 5.20 9.37 -19.41
N LEU A 488 4.02 9.47 -20.00
CA LEU A 488 3.05 10.53 -19.78
C LEU A 488 1.65 9.92 -19.81
N ALA A 489 0.83 10.27 -18.84
CA ALA A 489 -0.52 9.70 -18.71
C ALA A 489 -1.52 10.73 -18.22
N ALA A 490 -2.79 10.49 -18.51
CA ALA A 490 -3.90 11.29 -18.07
C ALA A 490 -5.00 10.41 -17.48
N ALA A 491 -5.84 11.00 -16.63
CA ALA A 491 -6.99 10.30 -16.07
C ALA A 491 -8.14 11.26 -15.74
N TYR A 492 -9.36 10.73 -15.82
CA TYR A 492 -10.53 11.31 -15.19
C TYR A 492 -10.72 10.74 -13.80
N TYR A 493 -11.06 11.58 -12.82
CA TYR A 493 -11.47 11.11 -11.50
C TYR A 493 -12.44 12.08 -10.83
N GLY A 494 -13.59 11.57 -10.41
CA GLY A 494 -14.72 12.38 -9.98
C GLY A 494 -15.14 13.34 -11.08
N ARG A 495 -15.16 14.63 -10.73
CA ARG A 495 -15.40 15.72 -11.69
C ARG A 495 -14.11 16.27 -12.30
N GLY A 496 -12.95 15.81 -11.83
CA GLY A 496 -11.65 16.38 -12.14
C GLY A 496 -10.86 15.58 -13.17
N ARG A 497 -9.65 16.09 -13.43
CA ARG A 497 -8.74 15.61 -14.46
C ARG A 497 -7.31 15.67 -13.94
N ILE A 498 -6.49 14.68 -14.27
CA ILE A 498 -5.08 14.61 -13.88
C ILE A 498 -4.21 14.36 -15.10
N ILE A 499 -3.04 14.99 -15.15
CA ILE A 499 -1.92 14.64 -16.05
C ILE A 499 -0.69 14.35 -15.19
N VAL A 500 -0.05 13.22 -15.45
CA VAL A 500 1.11 12.72 -14.70
C VAL A 500 2.33 12.60 -15.61
N PHE A 501 3.40 13.28 -15.22
CA PHE A 501 4.72 13.18 -15.85
C PHE A 501 5.60 12.20 -15.06
N SER A 502 6.19 11.24 -15.76
CA SER A 502 7.14 10.24 -15.23
C SER A 502 8.48 10.79 -14.72
N ARG A 503 8.68 12.11 -14.81
CA ARG A 503 9.81 12.84 -14.22
C ARG A 503 9.47 14.32 -14.09
N GLU A 504 9.78 14.91 -12.93
CA GLU A 504 9.52 16.33 -12.66
C GLU A 504 10.30 17.29 -13.57
N GLY A 505 11.44 16.85 -14.10
CA GLY A 505 12.26 17.65 -15.03
C GLY A 505 11.55 18.00 -16.33
N PHE A 506 10.54 17.22 -16.76
CA PHE A 506 9.75 17.59 -17.95
C PHE A 506 9.06 18.93 -17.77
N LEU A 507 8.60 19.22 -16.55
CA LEU A 507 7.86 20.43 -16.21
C LEU A 507 8.68 21.73 -16.38
N THR A 508 10.00 21.63 -16.52
CA THR A 508 10.89 22.79 -16.72
C THR A 508 11.33 22.97 -18.17
N MET A 509 10.92 22.07 -19.09
CA MET A 509 11.38 22.08 -20.48
C MET A 509 10.56 23.04 -21.36
N SER A 510 11.22 24.05 -21.92
CA SER A 510 10.58 25.00 -22.85
C SER A 510 10.08 24.37 -24.14
N SER A 511 10.67 23.24 -24.58
CA SER A 511 10.20 22.47 -25.73
C SER A 511 8.80 21.86 -25.52
N MET A 512 8.33 21.77 -24.28
CA MET A 512 7.01 21.21 -23.95
C MET A 512 5.91 22.27 -23.82
N ILE A 513 6.21 23.53 -24.16
CA ILE A 513 5.29 24.65 -23.96
C ILE A 513 3.93 24.47 -24.65
N ILE A 514 3.90 23.94 -25.87
CA ILE A 514 2.66 23.64 -26.61
C ILE A 514 1.83 22.61 -25.84
N PHE A 515 2.46 21.51 -25.42
CA PHE A 515 1.79 20.48 -24.63
C PHE A 515 1.27 21.04 -23.31
N PHE A 516 2.02 21.90 -22.61
CA PHE A 516 1.54 22.51 -21.37
C PHE A 516 0.29 23.37 -21.59
N PHE A 517 0.19 24.08 -22.71
CA PHE A 517 -1.03 24.87 -23.00
C PHE A 517 -2.23 23.97 -23.28
N ASN A 518 -2.03 22.89 -24.03
CA ASN A 518 -3.07 21.89 -24.27
C ASN A 518 -3.49 21.22 -22.95
N ALA A 519 -2.51 20.83 -22.13
CA ALA A 519 -2.71 20.22 -20.81
C ALA A 519 -3.52 21.14 -19.88
N ILE A 520 -3.15 22.42 -19.75
CA ILE A 520 -3.89 23.38 -18.92
C ILE A 520 -5.31 23.61 -19.46
N THR A 521 -5.47 23.70 -20.79
CA THR A 521 -6.79 23.80 -21.43
C THR A 521 -7.65 22.58 -21.12
N TRP A 522 -7.10 21.38 -21.26
CA TRP A 522 -7.79 20.13 -20.97
C TRP A 522 -8.14 19.99 -19.49
N LEU A 523 -7.20 20.30 -18.58
CA LEU A 523 -7.42 20.30 -17.12
C LEU A 523 -8.46 21.35 -16.68
N SER A 524 -8.64 22.42 -17.46
CA SER A 524 -9.64 23.45 -17.19
C SER A 524 -11.08 23.00 -17.43
N ALA A 525 -11.26 21.91 -18.21
CA ALA A 525 -12.54 21.40 -18.66
C ALA A 525 -13.44 22.50 -19.25
N GLY A 526 -12.85 23.38 -20.08
CA GLY A 526 -13.55 24.47 -20.77
C GLY A 526 -13.91 25.67 -19.90
N ARG A 527 -13.33 25.81 -18.69
CA ARG A 527 -13.62 26.92 -17.77
C ARG A 527 -12.38 27.77 -17.54
N VAL A 528 -12.52 29.09 -17.44
CA VAL A 528 -11.41 29.94 -16.99
C VAL A 528 -11.15 29.68 -15.51
N ARG A 529 -9.96 29.19 -15.18
CA ARG A 529 -9.59 28.73 -13.83
C ARG A 529 -8.24 29.28 -13.42
N LYS A 530 -8.12 29.60 -12.13
CA LYS A 530 -6.85 30.03 -11.54
C LYS A 530 -5.87 28.85 -11.49
N VAL A 531 -4.69 29.02 -12.07
CA VAL A 531 -3.61 28.03 -12.09
C VAL A 531 -2.62 28.35 -10.99
N GLY A 532 -2.52 27.49 -9.98
CA GLY A 532 -1.48 27.58 -8.96
C GLY A 532 -0.28 26.73 -9.36
N VAL A 533 0.90 27.34 -9.47
CA VAL A 533 2.15 26.63 -9.75
C VAL A 533 2.99 26.60 -8.48
N ALA A 534 3.46 25.41 -8.08
CA ALA A 534 4.31 25.26 -6.89
C ALA A 534 5.59 26.09 -7.00
N TYR A 535 6.09 26.61 -5.86
CA TYR A 535 7.33 27.40 -5.80
C TYR A 535 8.56 26.66 -6.37
N SER A 536 8.52 25.33 -6.40
CA SER A 536 9.58 24.46 -6.94
C SER A 536 9.63 24.41 -8.48
N LEU A 537 8.67 25.04 -9.17
CA LEU A 537 8.50 25.03 -10.63
C LEU A 537 8.47 26.46 -11.24
N PRO A 538 9.47 27.32 -10.97
CA PRO A 538 9.46 28.70 -11.46
C PRO A 538 9.52 28.79 -12.99
N GLU A 539 10.15 27.83 -13.68
CA GLU A 539 10.21 27.79 -15.14
C GLU A 539 8.83 27.50 -15.74
N LEU A 540 8.07 26.55 -15.18
CA LEU A 540 6.70 26.27 -15.61
C LEU A 540 5.82 27.51 -15.41
N TYR A 541 5.94 28.16 -14.26
CA TYR A 541 5.23 29.41 -14.00
C TYR A 541 5.58 30.48 -15.04
N SER A 542 6.87 30.67 -15.37
CA SER A 542 7.30 31.64 -16.37
C SER A 542 6.72 31.36 -17.75
N MET A 543 6.65 30.09 -18.17
CA MET A 543 6.04 29.70 -19.45
C MET A 543 4.53 29.95 -19.46
N LEU A 544 3.81 29.57 -18.40
CA LEU A 544 2.36 29.72 -18.32
C LEU A 544 1.94 31.19 -18.12
N ASN A 545 2.71 31.99 -17.39
CA ASN A 545 2.40 33.39 -17.12
C ASN A 545 2.54 34.30 -18.35
N GLN A 546 3.09 33.81 -19.45
CA GLN A 546 3.12 34.50 -20.75
C GLN A 546 1.81 34.37 -21.54
N THR A 547 0.77 33.76 -20.95
CA THR A 547 -0.48 33.41 -21.62
C THR A 547 -1.70 34.10 -21.00
N ILE A 548 -2.88 33.76 -21.54
CA ILE A 548 -4.18 34.19 -21.03
C ILE A 548 -4.59 33.51 -19.71
N PHE A 549 -3.85 32.49 -19.24
CA PHE A 549 -4.22 31.77 -18.03
C PHE A 549 -3.92 32.60 -16.77
N PRO A 550 -4.87 32.76 -15.84
CA PRO A 550 -4.62 33.45 -14.59
C PRO A 550 -3.75 32.57 -13.68
N CYS A 551 -2.42 32.75 -13.74
CA CYS A 551 -1.43 31.98 -13.00
C CYS A 551 -0.97 32.69 -11.72
N GLU A 552 -0.64 31.92 -10.69
CA GLU A 552 0.08 32.40 -9.50
C GLU A 552 1.09 31.36 -9.01
N LEU A 553 2.22 31.84 -8.49
CA LEU A 553 3.21 31.00 -7.82
C LEU A 553 2.78 30.81 -6.35
N THR A 554 2.43 29.59 -5.95
CA THR A 554 1.81 29.33 -4.65
C THR A 554 1.88 27.85 -4.22
N ASN A 555 1.85 27.61 -2.90
CA ASN A 555 1.57 26.28 -2.35
C ASN A 555 0.08 25.93 -2.53
N PHE A 556 -0.25 24.64 -2.42
CA PHE A 556 -1.64 24.20 -2.54
C PHE A 556 -2.57 24.92 -1.55
N LYS A 557 -3.60 25.59 -2.08
CA LYS A 557 -4.58 26.37 -1.31
C LYS A 557 -5.97 26.32 -1.93
N LYS A 558 -6.99 26.68 -1.14
CA LYS A 558 -8.37 26.81 -1.63
C LYS A 558 -8.47 27.94 -2.68
N GLY A 559 -9.36 27.78 -3.65
CA GLY A 559 -9.62 28.77 -4.70
C GLY A 559 -8.80 28.59 -5.98
N LEU A 560 -7.85 27.65 -6.00
CA LEU A 560 -7.23 27.17 -7.24
C LEU A 560 -8.25 26.34 -8.04
N GLY A 561 -8.18 26.42 -9.37
CA GLY A 561 -8.93 25.51 -10.25
C GLY A 561 -8.03 24.48 -10.93
N ILE A 562 -6.72 24.77 -11.03
CA ILE A 562 -5.68 23.84 -11.47
C ILE A 562 -4.47 24.00 -10.52
N TYR A 563 -3.82 22.90 -10.15
CA TYR A 563 -2.58 22.90 -9.39
C TYR A 563 -1.47 22.14 -10.11
N CYS A 564 -0.31 22.78 -10.27
CA CYS A 564 0.88 22.21 -10.89
C CYS A 564 1.96 22.01 -9.83
N CYS A 565 2.41 20.77 -9.60
CA CYS A 565 3.40 20.47 -8.55
C CYS A 565 4.35 19.31 -8.89
N LYS A 566 5.42 19.20 -8.12
CA LYS A 566 6.20 17.95 -8.06
C LYS A 566 5.55 17.04 -7.03
N VAL A 567 5.70 15.72 -7.21
CA VAL A 567 5.22 14.72 -6.25
C VAL A 567 5.81 14.87 -4.84
N TYR A 568 6.98 15.52 -4.71
CA TYR A 568 7.67 15.74 -3.43
C TYR A 568 7.17 16.94 -2.63
N ASP A 569 6.42 17.86 -3.27
CA ASP A 569 5.97 19.11 -2.64
C ASP A 569 4.65 18.93 -1.87
N VAL A 570 4.12 17.70 -1.82
CA VAL A 570 2.78 17.43 -1.31
C VAL A 570 2.81 17.09 0.17
N THR A 571 2.26 18.01 0.97
CA THR A 571 2.06 17.82 2.41
C THR A 571 0.62 17.43 2.78
N ALA A 572 -0.30 17.37 1.81
CA ALA A 572 -1.72 17.13 2.06
C ALA A 572 -2.38 16.25 0.98
N VAL A 573 -2.01 14.96 0.97
CA VAL A 573 -2.50 13.94 0.02
C VAL A 573 -4.03 13.96 -0.12
N GLU A 574 -4.75 13.86 0.99
CA GLU A 574 -6.23 13.84 1.02
C GLU A 574 -6.84 15.11 0.42
N ARG A 575 -6.24 16.27 0.68
CA ARG A 575 -6.76 17.56 0.17
C ARG A 575 -6.58 17.69 -1.34
N ILE A 576 -5.50 17.13 -1.90
CA ILE A 576 -5.30 17.08 -3.36
C ILE A 576 -6.28 16.09 -4.00
N GLN A 577 -6.43 14.91 -3.38
CA GLN A 577 -7.39 13.90 -3.85
C GLN A 577 -8.82 14.42 -3.86
N GLU A 578 -9.24 15.10 -2.79
CA GLU A 578 -10.52 15.79 -2.68
C GLU A 578 -10.64 16.89 -3.74
N PHE A 579 -9.62 17.75 -3.89
CA PHE A 579 -9.62 18.81 -4.88
C PHE A 579 -9.88 18.30 -6.30
N VAL A 580 -9.20 17.22 -6.71
CA VAL A 580 -9.43 16.59 -8.00
C VAL A 580 -10.82 15.97 -8.07
N SER A 581 -11.22 15.19 -7.05
CA SER A 581 -12.54 14.54 -7.01
C SER A 581 -13.69 15.55 -7.20
N GLU A 582 -13.57 16.76 -6.62
CA GLU A 582 -14.58 17.83 -6.70
C GLU A 582 -14.49 18.69 -7.96
N GLY A 583 -13.54 18.41 -8.86
CA GLY A 583 -13.47 19.03 -10.17
C GLY A 583 -12.17 19.72 -10.50
N GLY A 584 -11.20 19.75 -9.60
CA GLY A 584 -9.89 20.35 -9.81
C GLY A 584 -9.06 19.66 -10.90
N GLY A 585 -8.21 20.44 -11.55
CA GLY A 585 -7.19 19.92 -12.47
C GLY A 585 -5.85 19.73 -11.76
N LEU A 586 -5.20 18.58 -11.91
CA LEU A 586 -3.88 18.32 -11.34
C LEU A 586 -2.86 18.04 -12.45
N LEU A 587 -1.78 18.81 -12.46
CA LEU A 587 -0.61 18.55 -13.31
C LEU A 587 0.56 18.23 -12.38
N ILE A 588 1.04 17.00 -12.41
CA ILE A 588 1.99 16.50 -11.41
C ILE A 588 3.12 15.72 -12.05
N GLY A 589 4.35 15.92 -11.57
CA GLY A 589 5.53 15.25 -12.11
C GLY A 589 6.45 14.69 -11.02
N GLY A 590 7.05 13.53 -11.30
CA GLY A 590 7.94 12.87 -10.36
C GLY A 590 8.53 11.57 -10.90
N GLN A 591 9.58 11.07 -10.25
CA GLN A 591 10.18 9.77 -10.56
C GLN A 591 10.41 8.97 -9.28
N SER A 592 10.22 7.66 -9.34
CA SER A 592 10.32 6.80 -8.17
C SER A 592 11.50 5.82 -8.21
N TRP A 593 12.19 5.66 -9.35
CA TRP A 593 13.37 4.76 -9.44
C TRP A 593 14.49 5.14 -8.48
N HIS A 594 14.73 6.44 -8.24
CA HIS A 594 15.74 6.87 -7.28
C HIS A 594 15.30 6.53 -5.85
N TRP A 595 14.02 6.77 -5.56
CA TRP A 595 13.44 6.41 -4.28
C TRP A 595 13.53 4.90 -4.04
N ALA A 596 13.24 4.07 -5.04
CA ALA A 596 13.39 2.62 -4.98
C ALA A 596 14.84 2.20 -4.77
N SER A 597 15.80 2.89 -5.41
CA SER A 597 17.23 2.59 -5.24
C SER A 597 17.75 2.82 -3.82
N VAL A 598 17.14 3.75 -3.07
CA VAL A 598 17.48 4.04 -1.68
C VAL A 598 16.56 3.34 -0.66
N ASN A 599 15.47 2.72 -1.13
CA ASN A 599 14.54 1.90 -0.34
C ASN A 599 14.32 0.53 -1.02
N PRO A 600 15.36 -0.31 -1.17
CA PRO A 600 15.30 -1.53 -2.00
C PRO A 600 14.35 -2.61 -1.46
N ASP A 601 14.01 -2.57 -0.17
CA ASP A 601 13.10 -3.51 0.49
C ASP A 601 11.64 -3.01 0.56
N SER A 602 11.38 -1.81 0.05
CA SER A 602 10.05 -1.21 0.01
C SER A 602 9.45 -1.26 -1.39
N SER A 603 8.13 -1.39 -1.47
CA SER A 603 7.44 -1.32 -2.76
C SER A 603 7.22 0.13 -3.18
N ALA A 604 7.90 0.59 -4.22
CA ALA A 604 7.73 1.95 -4.72
C ALA A 604 6.29 2.23 -5.18
N ILE A 605 5.61 1.26 -5.80
CA ILE A 605 4.23 1.46 -6.25
C ILE A 605 3.26 1.67 -5.06
N ALA A 606 3.57 1.08 -3.90
CA ALA A 606 2.75 1.20 -2.70
C ALA A 606 3.15 2.39 -1.80
N GLU A 607 4.45 2.59 -1.59
CA GLU A 607 4.97 3.39 -0.48
C GLU A 607 5.56 4.74 -0.92
N TYR A 608 5.90 4.89 -2.21
CA TYR A 608 6.41 6.15 -2.73
C TYR A 608 5.40 7.28 -2.47
N PRO A 609 5.82 8.42 -1.89
CA PRO A 609 4.89 9.49 -1.51
C PRO A 609 3.99 9.99 -2.64
N GLY A 610 4.50 10.04 -3.88
CA GLY A 610 3.69 10.39 -5.05
C GLY A 610 2.57 9.39 -5.31
N ASN A 611 2.81 8.09 -5.13
CA ASN A 611 1.83 7.05 -5.40
C ASN A 611 0.70 7.01 -4.36
N LYS A 612 0.93 7.53 -3.16
CA LYS A 612 -0.14 7.76 -2.17
C LYS A 612 -1.23 8.70 -2.69
N ILE A 613 -0.88 9.59 -3.62
CA ILE A 613 -1.82 10.47 -4.32
C ILE A 613 -2.37 9.77 -5.56
N LEU A 614 -1.46 9.27 -6.40
CA LEU A 614 -1.74 8.91 -7.79
C LEU A 614 -2.47 7.56 -7.95
N ASN A 615 -2.23 6.57 -7.08
CA ASN A 615 -2.88 5.26 -7.19
C ASN A 615 -4.42 5.38 -7.12
N LYS A 616 -4.94 6.34 -6.34
CA LYS A 616 -6.38 6.67 -6.30
C LYS A 616 -6.94 7.03 -7.67
N PHE A 617 -6.14 7.72 -8.48
CA PHE A 617 -6.50 8.16 -9.82
C PHE A 617 -6.19 7.10 -10.89
N GLY A 618 -5.70 5.93 -10.49
CA GLY A 618 -5.43 4.83 -11.40
C GLY A 618 -4.11 4.95 -12.17
N ILE A 619 -3.19 5.78 -11.71
CA ILE A 619 -1.86 5.92 -12.30
C ILE A 619 -0.84 5.72 -11.18
N GLY A 620 0.15 4.86 -11.37
CA GLY A 620 1.24 4.67 -10.42
C GLY A 620 2.61 4.87 -11.07
N ILE A 621 3.54 5.50 -10.38
CA ILE A 621 4.92 5.68 -10.83
C ILE A 621 5.73 4.45 -10.39
N VAL A 622 6.27 3.70 -11.36
CA VAL A 622 6.97 2.43 -11.09
C VAL A 622 8.39 2.69 -10.59
N GLY A 623 8.87 1.87 -9.64
CA GLY A 623 10.21 1.96 -9.04
C GLY A 623 11.38 1.58 -9.95
N LYS A 624 11.19 1.58 -11.27
CA LYS A 624 12.18 1.21 -12.28
C LYS A 624 12.46 2.39 -13.17
N PHE A 625 13.66 2.44 -13.75
CA PHE A 625 13.93 3.39 -14.82
C PHE A 625 13.35 2.86 -16.13
N LEU A 626 12.88 3.77 -16.97
CA LEU A 626 12.57 3.48 -18.36
C LEU A 626 13.90 3.38 -19.12
N GLU A 627 14.15 2.25 -19.77
CA GLU A 627 15.26 2.14 -20.72
C GLU A 627 14.94 3.00 -21.94
N VAL A 628 15.60 4.15 -22.02
CA VAL A 628 15.37 5.12 -23.09
C VAL A 628 16.17 4.67 -24.32
N SER A 629 15.52 3.98 -25.25
CA SER A 629 16.12 3.61 -26.55
C SER A 629 16.34 4.85 -27.43
N GLU A 630 15.40 5.82 -27.37
CA GLU A 630 15.45 7.07 -28.11
C GLU A 630 15.30 8.27 -27.17
N THR A 631 16.13 9.31 -27.35
CA THR A 631 15.99 10.57 -26.59
C THR A 631 14.84 11.45 -27.10
N ASN A 632 14.01 10.96 -28.03
CA ASN A 632 13.04 11.76 -28.75
C ASN A 632 11.91 10.89 -29.29
N TYR A 633 10.79 10.78 -28.57
CA TYR A 633 9.67 9.92 -28.99
C TYR A 633 8.62 10.72 -29.77
N PRO A 634 8.03 10.17 -30.84
CA PRO A 634 6.90 10.80 -31.51
C PRO A 634 5.70 10.89 -30.55
N ALA A 635 4.86 11.91 -30.72
CA ALA A 635 3.62 12.01 -29.96
C ALA A 635 2.63 10.87 -30.29
N GLY A 636 2.75 10.27 -31.49
CA GLY A 636 1.84 9.25 -32.01
C GLY A 636 0.55 9.86 -32.55
N GLU A 637 -0.12 9.15 -33.45
CA GLU A 637 -1.48 9.52 -33.86
C GLU A 637 -2.46 9.25 -32.70
N ALA A 638 -3.44 10.13 -32.49
CA ALA A 638 -4.35 10.04 -31.34
C ALA A 638 -5.10 8.70 -31.28
N SER A 639 -5.51 8.16 -32.44
CA SER A 639 -6.20 6.87 -32.56
C SER A 639 -5.30 5.68 -32.22
N GLU A 640 -4.01 5.74 -32.58
CA GLU A 640 -3.02 4.72 -32.24
C GLU A 640 -2.74 4.71 -30.73
N VAL A 641 -2.56 5.89 -30.12
CA VAL A 641 -2.34 6.01 -28.68
C VAL A 641 -3.60 5.60 -27.90
N ALA A 642 -4.80 5.93 -28.37
CA ALA A 642 -6.06 5.53 -27.73
C ALA A 642 -6.28 3.99 -27.74
N SER A 643 -5.77 3.30 -28.75
CA SER A 643 -5.89 1.85 -28.93
C SER A 643 -4.69 1.05 -28.39
N THR A 644 -3.71 1.72 -27.81
CA THR A 644 -2.51 1.08 -27.26
C THR A 644 -2.78 0.30 -25.96
N TYR A 645 -1.70 -0.24 -25.38
CA TYR A 645 -1.74 -1.04 -24.18
C TYR A 645 -2.39 -0.31 -22.98
N HIS A 646 -3.36 -0.99 -22.36
CA HIS A 646 -3.97 -0.60 -21.09
C HIS A 646 -4.12 -1.85 -20.20
N PHE A 647 -3.56 -1.82 -19.00
CA PHE A 647 -3.46 -2.97 -18.09
C PHE A 647 -4.77 -3.74 -17.93
N ARG A 648 -5.86 -3.09 -17.50
CA ARG A 648 -7.15 -3.76 -17.27
C ARG A 648 -7.76 -4.39 -18.52
N LYS A 649 -7.67 -3.73 -19.69
CA LYS A 649 -8.17 -4.26 -20.97
C LYS A 649 -7.34 -5.47 -21.41
N ALA A 650 -6.02 -5.36 -21.33
CA ALA A 650 -5.10 -6.45 -21.66
C ALA A 650 -5.34 -7.66 -20.73
N PHE A 651 -5.52 -7.42 -19.43
CA PHE A 651 -5.78 -8.48 -18.46
C PHE A 651 -7.13 -9.16 -18.71
N LEU A 652 -8.19 -8.40 -18.99
CA LEU A 652 -9.50 -8.96 -19.35
C LEU A 652 -9.40 -9.88 -20.57
N LYS A 653 -8.74 -9.43 -21.64
CA LYS A 653 -8.55 -10.24 -22.86
C LYS A 653 -7.70 -11.47 -22.64
N PHE A 654 -6.66 -11.37 -21.81
CA PHE A 654 -5.88 -12.54 -21.42
C PHE A 654 -6.72 -13.55 -20.62
N LYS A 655 -7.53 -13.09 -19.67
CA LYS A 655 -8.44 -13.95 -18.90
C LYS A 655 -9.47 -14.65 -19.80
N GLU A 656 -10.03 -13.95 -20.79
CA GLU A 656 -10.94 -14.51 -21.80
C GLU A 656 -10.25 -15.59 -22.65
N HIS A 657 -9.02 -15.33 -23.13
CA HIS A 657 -8.19 -16.30 -23.87
C HIS A 657 -7.98 -17.59 -23.06
N ILE A 658 -7.59 -17.46 -21.79
CA ILE A 658 -7.35 -18.61 -20.90
C ILE A 658 -8.63 -19.39 -20.59
N ARG A 659 -9.75 -18.71 -20.32
CA ARG A 659 -11.01 -19.38 -19.94
C ARG A 659 -11.72 -20.06 -21.10
N ASN A 660 -11.69 -19.44 -22.27
CA ASN A 660 -12.47 -19.88 -23.41
C ASN A 660 -11.65 -20.66 -24.44
N GLU A 661 -10.36 -20.90 -24.17
CA GLU A 661 -9.38 -21.53 -25.08
C GLU A 661 -9.34 -20.83 -26.46
N GLN A 662 -9.57 -19.51 -26.50
CA GLN A 662 -9.62 -18.71 -27.73
C GLN A 662 -8.27 -18.11 -28.04
N ILE A 663 -7.75 -18.24 -29.27
CA ILE A 663 -6.46 -17.67 -29.67
C ILE A 663 -6.48 -16.13 -29.53
N LEU A 664 -5.66 -15.60 -28.62
CA LEU A 664 -5.44 -14.16 -28.47
C LEU A 664 -4.82 -13.57 -29.75
N GLN A 665 -5.55 -12.66 -30.40
CA GLN A 665 -5.09 -11.97 -31.61
C GLN A 665 -4.30 -10.69 -31.27
N PRO A 666 -3.43 -10.19 -32.17
CA PRO A 666 -2.87 -8.85 -32.06
C PRO A 666 -3.96 -7.77 -31.94
N PRO A 667 -3.73 -6.70 -31.17
CA PRO A 667 -2.46 -6.36 -30.51
C PRO A 667 -2.25 -7.05 -29.15
N TYR A 668 -3.27 -7.70 -28.58
CA TYR A 668 -3.21 -8.27 -27.22
C TYR A 668 -2.13 -9.35 -27.05
N SER A 669 -1.89 -10.16 -28.09
CA SER A 669 -0.82 -11.17 -28.09
C SER A 669 0.60 -10.57 -28.05
N LEU A 670 0.77 -9.30 -28.42
CA LEU A 670 2.06 -8.60 -28.37
C LEU A 670 2.36 -8.05 -26.97
N TRP A 671 1.36 -8.01 -26.09
CA TRP A 671 1.46 -7.36 -24.78
C TRP A 671 1.76 -8.33 -23.63
N PHE A 672 2.02 -9.60 -23.89
CA PHE A 672 2.21 -10.62 -22.85
C PHE A 672 3.26 -10.28 -21.80
N GLN A 673 4.46 -9.88 -22.25
CA GLN A 673 5.55 -9.54 -21.33
C GLN A 673 5.19 -8.30 -20.49
N LYS A 674 4.59 -7.28 -21.12
CA LYS A 674 4.16 -6.06 -20.45
C LYS A 674 3.05 -6.33 -19.43
N LEU A 675 2.06 -7.14 -19.81
CA LEU A 675 0.97 -7.56 -18.94
C LEU A 675 1.51 -8.30 -17.70
N ALA A 676 2.41 -9.26 -17.89
CA ALA A 676 3.00 -10.01 -16.76
C ALA A 676 3.77 -9.10 -15.79
N GLN A 677 4.51 -8.12 -16.31
CA GLN A 677 5.20 -7.12 -15.49
C GLN A 677 4.22 -6.23 -14.72
N ASP A 678 3.19 -5.73 -15.38
CA ASP A 678 2.22 -4.84 -14.75
C ASP A 678 1.31 -5.57 -13.75
N ILE A 679 0.97 -6.85 -13.98
CA ILE A 679 0.31 -7.68 -12.96
C ILE A 679 1.21 -7.78 -11.73
N ALA A 680 2.50 -8.07 -11.92
CA ALA A 680 3.44 -8.19 -10.82
C ALA A 680 3.53 -6.91 -9.99
N ILE A 681 3.66 -5.75 -10.67
CA ILE A 681 3.71 -4.45 -10.00
C ILE A 681 2.36 -4.13 -9.33
N PHE A 682 1.23 -4.36 -10.00
CA PHE A 682 -0.09 -4.08 -9.44
C PHE A 682 -0.34 -4.83 -8.14
N LEU A 683 0.06 -6.10 -8.06
CA LEU A 683 -0.13 -6.93 -6.86
C LEU A 683 0.58 -6.37 -5.63
N GLU A 684 1.62 -5.56 -5.79
CA GLU A 684 2.30 -4.91 -4.67
C GLU A 684 1.48 -3.74 -4.08
N ILE A 685 0.43 -3.27 -4.75
CA ILE A 685 -0.46 -2.21 -4.23
C ILE A 685 -1.34 -2.81 -3.10
N PRO A 686 -1.35 -2.22 -1.89
CA PRO A 686 -2.16 -2.71 -0.79
C PRO A 686 -3.66 -2.70 -1.11
N ALA A 687 -4.29 -3.88 -1.02
CA ALA A 687 -5.68 -4.07 -1.42
C ALA A 687 -6.70 -4.09 -0.26
N MET A 688 -6.24 -4.16 1.00
CA MET A 688 -7.08 -4.42 2.18
C MET A 688 -8.26 -3.45 2.32
N ASN A 689 -8.06 -2.16 1.99
CA ASN A 689 -9.04 -1.10 2.21
C ASN A 689 -9.63 -0.55 0.90
N SER A 690 -9.44 -1.25 -0.23
CA SER A 690 -9.91 -0.82 -1.54
C SER A 690 -10.53 -1.98 -2.31
N ARG A 691 -11.83 -1.88 -2.60
CA ARG A 691 -12.51 -2.91 -3.40
C ARG A 691 -12.01 -2.91 -4.85
N SER A 692 -11.62 -1.73 -5.37
CA SER A 692 -11.11 -1.58 -6.74
C SER A 692 -9.77 -2.29 -6.96
N PHE A 693 -8.96 -2.45 -5.91
CA PHE A 693 -7.70 -3.21 -5.94
C PHE A 693 -7.89 -4.67 -5.56
N SER A 694 -8.60 -4.98 -4.47
CA SER A 694 -8.85 -6.36 -4.03
C SER A 694 -9.59 -7.18 -5.08
N SER A 695 -10.51 -6.59 -5.85
CA SER A 695 -11.17 -7.29 -6.95
C SER A 695 -10.14 -7.78 -7.97
N VAL A 696 -9.16 -6.95 -8.35
CA VAL A 696 -8.11 -7.34 -9.29
C VAL A 696 -7.19 -8.41 -8.68
N HIS A 697 -6.86 -8.34 -7.40
CA HIS A 697 -6.08 -9.40 -6.74
C HIS A 697 -6.80 -10.75 -6.79
N GLU A 698 -8.10 -10.75 -6.47
CA GLU A 698 -8.93 -11.96 -6.54
C GLU A 698 -9.05 -12.51 -7.98
N GLU A 699 -9.10 -11.64 -8.99
CA GLU A 699 -9.09 -12.02 -10.40
C GLU A 699 -7.77 -12.70 -10.80
N VAL A 700 -6.64 -12.19 -10.31
CA VAL A 700 -5.32 -12.78 -10.56
C VAL A 700 -5.17 -14.13 -9.84
N VAL A 701 -5.65 -14.24 -8.59
CA VAL A 701 -5.66 -15.51 -7.84
C VAL A 701 -6.53 -16.54 -8.54
N GLU A 702 -7.74 -16.16 -8.95
CA GLU A 702 -8.66 -17.07 -9.64
C GLU A 702 -8.08 -17.57 -10.98
N LEU A 703 -7.39 -16.70 -11.72
CA LEU A 703 -6.72 -17.08 -12.96
C LEU A 703 -5.74 -18.24 -12.74
N VAL A 704 -4.92 -18.18 -11.69
CA VAL A 704 -3.98 -19.25 -11.35
C VAL A 704 -4.70 -20.48 -10.79
N GLN A 705 -5.76 -20.30 -10.00
CA GLN A 705 -6.55 -21.42 -9.47
C GLN A 705 -7.20 -22.27 -10.57
N ILE A 706 -7.72 -21.64 -11.63
CA ILE A 706 -8.35 -22.34 -12.76
C ILE A 706 -7.33 -23.19 -13.53
N ASN A 707 -6.08 -22.73 -13.66
CA ASN A 707 -5.08 -23.37 -14.51
C ASN A 707 -4.08 -24.24 -13.75
N GLY A 708 -3.99 -24.08 -12.43
CA GLY A 708 -2.88 -24.61 -11.63
C GLY A 708 -1.57 -23.86 -11.87
N ILE A 709 -0.52 -24.26 -11.14
CA ILE A 709 0.82 -23.73 -11.38
C ILE A 709 1.51 -24.61 -12.44
N PRO A 710 1.97 -24.03 -13.56
CA PRO A 710 2.65 -24.79 -14.61
C PRO A 710 3.86 -25.57 -14.09
N GLU A 711 3.88 -26.88 -14.36
CA GLU A 711 5.00 -27.76 -14.02
C GLU A 711 6.19 -27.52 -14.96
N VAL A 712 7.39 -27.35 -14.40
CA VAL A 712 8.63 -27.18 -15.16
C VAL A 712 9.52 -28.39 -14.95
N SER A 713 9.85 -29.10 -16.04
CA SER A 713 10.77 -30.24 -16.00
C SER A 713 11.69 -30.27 -17.22
N VAL A 714 12.70 -31.14 -17.19
CA VAL A 714 13.63 -31.35 -18.34
C VAL A 714 12.86 -31.77 -19.60
N HIS A 715 11.69 -32.39 -19.44
CA HIS A 715 10.81 -32.82 -20.54
C HIS A 715 9.66 -31.84 -20.82
N ARG A 716 9.49 -30.81 -20.00
CA ARG A 716 8.44 -29.79 -20.10
C ARG A 716 9.04 -28.40 -19.88
N SER A 717 9.80 -27.93 -20.87
CA SER A 717 10.38 -26.59 -20.87
C SER A 717 9.31 -25.54 -21.17
N ILE A 718 9.23 -24.50 -20.35
CA ILE A 718 8.37 -23.35 -20.60
C ILE A 718 9.15 -22.32 -21.43
N HIS A 719 8.63 -21.97 -22.60
CA HIS A 719 9.19 -20.90 -23.43
C HIS A 719 8.68 -19.52 -22.97
N ALA A 720 9.52 -18.49 -23.11
CA ALA A 720 9.11 -17.11 -22.86
C ALA A 720 7.91 -16.73 -23.75
N ASN A 721 7.05 -15.82 -23.27
CA ASN A 721 5.85 -15.34 -23.96
C ASN A 721 4.78 -16.42 -24.24
N THR A 722 4.71 -17.46 -23.40
CA THR A 722 3.62 -18.43 -23.39
C THR A 722 2.71 -18.22 -22.17
N ASP A 723 1.46 -18.68 -22.26
CA ASP A 723 0.51 -18.64 -21.14
C ASP A 723 1.10 -19.25 -19.86
N HIS A 724 1.81 -20.37 -20.01
CA HIS A 724 2.48 -21.06 -18.92
C HIS A 724 3.60 -20.21 -18.28
N ALA A 725 4.34 -19.42 -19.07
CA ALA A 725 5.36 -18.52 -18.52
C ALA A 725 4.75 -17.40 -17.68
N ILE A 726 3.65 -16.82 -18.17
CA ILE A 726 2.93 -15.75 -17.48
C ILE A 726 2.31 -16.28 -16.19
N LEU A 727 1.60 -17.41 -16.26
CA LEU A 727 1.00 -18.04 -15.09
C LEU A 727 2.04 -18.39 -14.02
N LEU A 728 3.21 -18.89 -14.41
CA LEU A 728 4.31 -19.17 -13.48
C LEU A 728 4.87 -17.89 -12.85
N GLN A 729 5.05 -16.82 -13.63
CA GLN A 729 5.49 -15.53 -13.12
C GLN A 729 4.48 -14.94 -12.13
N ILE A 730 3.19 -14.96 -12.48
CA ILE A 730 2.10 -14.50 -11.61
C ILE A 730 2.07 -15.31 -10.31
N ALA A 731 2.10 -16.65 -10.40
CA ALA A 731 2.09 -17.52 -9.23
C ALA A 731 3.27 -17.24 -8.29
N SER A 732 4.45 -16.99 -8.84
CA SER A 732 5.63 -16.60 -8.05
C SER A 732 5.44 -15.28 -7.31
N VAL A 733 4.79 -14.29 -7.94
CA VAL A 733 4.52 -12.99 -7.30
C VAL A 733 3.45 -13.15 -6.22
N LEU A 734 2.34 -13.83 -6.52
CA LEU A 734 1.27 -14.11 -5.56
C LEU A 734 1.81 -14.81 -4.32
N TYR A 735 2.72 -15.78 -4.49
CA TYR A 735 3.37 -16.47 -3.37
C TYR A 735 4.12 -15.52 -2.42
N ASN A 736 4.77 -14.50 -2.97
CA ASN A 736 5.58 -13.55 -2.21
C ASN A 736 4.75 -12.44 -1.56
N VAL A 737 3.64 -12.04 -2.20
CA VAL A 737 2.86 -10.85 -1.80
C VAL A 737 1.59 -11.21 -1.00
N LEU A 738 1.01 -12.40 -1.22
CA LEU A 738 -0.24 -12.83 -0.57
C LEU A 738 0.00 -14.10 0.27
N PRO A 739 0.07 -13.99 1.61
CA PRO A 739 0.22 -15.15 2.50
C PRO A 739 -0.85 -16.23 2.29
N GLU A 740 -2.10 -15.84 2.02
CA GLU A 740 -3.20 -16.78 1.75
C GLU A 740 -2.97 -17.61 0.47
N PHE A 741 -2.22 -17.10 -0.50
CA PHE A 741 -1.89 -17.84 -1.72
C PHE A 741 -0.89 -18.97 -1.44
N GLN A 742 0.01 -18.80 -0.45
CA GLN A 742 0.97 -19.84 -0.05
C GLN A 742 0.26 -21.13 0.39
N ALA A 743 -0.87 -20.99 1.09
CA ALA A 743 -1.70 -22.11 1.51
C ALA A 743 -2.38 -22.84 0.34
N LEU A 744 -2.57 -22.17 -0.80
CA LEU A 744 -3.16 -22.76 -2.00
C LEU A 744 -2.15 -23.57 -2.81
N VAL A 745 -0.86 -23.21 -2.77
CA VAL A 745 0.19 -23.83 -3.61
C VAL A 745 0.17 -25.37 -3.63
N PRO A 746 0.04 -26.08 -2.50
CA PRO A 746 0.00 -27.56 -2.53
C PRO A 746 -1.16 -28.11 -3.36
N SER A 747 -2.32 -27.46 -3.33
CA SER A 747 -3.49 -27.87 -4.14
C SER A 747 -3.34 -27.54 -5.63
N LEU A 748 -2.48 -26.57 -5.96
CA LEU A 748 -2.23 -26.11 -7.32
C LEU A 748 -1.09 -26.86 -8.02
N MET A 749 -0.36 -27.71 -7.27
CA MET A 749 0.71 -28.60 -7.78
C MET A 749 0.46 -30.06 -7.37
N PRO A 750 -0.64 -30.69 -7.83
CA PRO A 750 -1.04 -32.01 -7.36
C PRO A 750 -0.07 -33.16 -7.71
N ASN A 751 0.86 -32.92 -8.64
CA ASN A 751 1.81 -33.92 -9.13
C ASN A 751 3.24 -33.79 -8.54
N ASP A 752 3.50 -32.83 -7.64
CA ASP A 752 4.83 -32.69 -7.02
C ASP A 752 4.96 -33.67 -5.82
N PRO A 753 5.77 -34.75 -5.93
CA PRO A 753 5.79 -35.82 -4.92
C PRO A 753 6.53 -35.45 -3.63
N ASN A 754 7.16 -34.27 -3.56
CA ASN A 754 8.10 -33.93 -2.49
C ASN A 754 7.79 -32.57 -1.88
N SER A 755 7.04 -32.56 -0.77
CA SER A 755 7.15 -31.50 0.24
C SER A 755 8.61 -31.41 0.72
N TYR A 756 9.43 -30.57 0.08
CA TYR A 756 10.83 -30.42 0.46
C TYR A 756 10.94 -29.94 1.92
N PRO A 757 11.72 -30.62 2.79
CA PRO A 757 12.11 -30.04 4.06
C PRO A 757 13.10 -28.89 3.76
N THR A 758 12.65 -27.65 3.88
CA THR A 758 13.54 -26.49 3.85
C THR A 758 14.50 -26.55 5.04
N ALA A 759 15.76 -26.90 4.81
CA ALA A 759 16.82 -26.62 5.77
C ALA A 759 17.00 -25.09 5.92
N PRO A 760 17.45 -24.58 7.09
CA PRO A 760 17.62 -23.14 7.29
C PRO A 760 18.64 -22.54 6.29
N PRO A 761 18.42 -21.31 5.78
CA PRO A 761 19.40 -20.63 4.94
C PRO A 761 20.71 -20.39 5.72
N GLN A 762 21.85 -20.60 5.06
CA GLN A 762 23.17 -20.28 5.60
C GLN A 762 23.72 -19.00 4.96
N ASN A 763 24.27 -18.09 5.78
CA ASN A 763 24.88 -16.84 5.33
C ASN A 763 26.40 -17.02 5.08
N ILE A 764 26.88 -16.54 3.92
CA ILE A 764 28.30 -16.52 3.53
C ILE A 764 28.75 -15.04 3.48
N GLN A 765 29.81 -14.64 4.20
CA GLN A 765 30.38 -13.28 4.10
C GLN A 765 31.74 -13.29 3.41
N ILE A 766 31.84 -12.64 2.26
CA ILE A 766 33.09 -12.53 1.50
C ILE A 766 33.79 -11.22 1.90
N ASN A 767 34.92 -11.32 2.61
CA ASN A 767 35.74 -10.16 2.99
C ASN A 767 36.98 -10.05 2.10
N GLY A 768 37.08 -8.96 1.34
CA GLY A 768 38.17 -8.68 0.40
C GLY A 768 39.45 -8.08 1.00
N SER A 769 39.51 -7.82 2.31
CA SER A 769 40.67 -7.19 2.96
C SER A 769 41.57 -8.14 3.77
N ASN A 770 41.24 -9.43 3.85
CA ASN A 770 42.00 -10.40 4.65
C ASN A 770 43.18 -10.99 3.87
N THR A 771 44.39 -10.93 4.45
CA THR A 771 45.61 -11.58 3.91
C THR A 771 45.79 -13.03 4.35
N ASP A 772 44.97 -13.51 5.29
CA ASP A 772 45.03 -14.87 5.80
C ASP A 772 44.13 -15.82 4.99
N SER A 773 44.57 -17.08 4.91
CA SER A 773 43.92 -18.17 4.16
C SER A 773 42.46 -18.36 4.55
N LYS A 774 41.66 -18.79 3.56
CA LYS A 774 40.23 -19.08 3.66
C LYS A 774 39.90 -19.84 4.96
N HIS A 775 38.80 -19.47 5.62
CA HIS A 775 38.36 -20.08 6.88
C HIS A 775 36.88 -20.46 6.77
N THR A 776 36.53 -21.62 7.34
CA THR A 776 35.25 -22.32 7.10
C THR A 776 34.22 -22.09 8.20
N ASP A 777 34.62 -21.35 9.24
CA ASP A 777 33.75 -20.85 10.30
C ASP A 777 32.67 -19.93 9.76
N TYR A 778 31.54 -19.85 10.46
CA TYR A 778 30.47 -18.92 10.10
C TYR A 778 30.76 -17.54 10.70
N PRO A 779 30.90 -16.49 9.87
CA PRO A 779 30.59 -16.46 8.44
C PRO A 779 31.75 -16.96 7.55
N ILE A 780 31.44 -17.78 6.54
CA ILE A 780 32.43 -18.40 5.65
C ILE A 780 33.21 -17.31 4.90
N ILE A 781 34.53 -17.24 5.10
CA ILE A 781 35.41 -16.20 4.56
C ILE A 781 36.21 -16.75 3.37
N MET A 782 36.12 -16.06 2.23
CA MET A 782 36.90 -16.37 1.02
C MET A 782 37.42 -15.11 0.36
N ASN A 783 38.47 -15.27 -0.45
CA ASN A 783 39.07 -14.17 -1.19
C ASN A 783 38.25 -13.81 -2.45
N LEU A 784 38.25 -12.53 -2.83
CA LEU A 784 37.51 -11.98 -3.99
C LEU A 784 37.82 -12.68 -5.32
N TRP A 785 39.01 -13.27 -5.51
CA TRP A 785 39.31 -14.02 -6.74
C TRP A 785 38.42 -15.26 -6.95
N ALA A 786 37.78 -15.77 -5.90
CA ALA A 786 36.85 -16.90 -5.99
C ALA A 786 35.43 -16.48 -6.46
N VAL A 787 35.11 -15.18 -6.42
CA VAL A 787 33.76 -14.67 -6.72
C VAL A 787 33.31 -15.00 -8.15
N PRO A 788 34.11 -14.79 -9.21
CA PRO A 788 33.69 -15.13 -10.57
C PRO A 788 33.31 -16.60 -10.72
N ALA A 789 34.02 -17.50 -10.03
CA ALA A 789 33.77 -18.94 -10.06
C ALA A 789 32.54 -19.38 -9.22
N LEU A 790 31.87 -18.45 -8.51
CA LEU A 790 30.66 -18.69 -7.72
C LEU A 790 29.42 -18.01 -8.29
N VAL A 791 29.60 -16.85 -8.94
CA VAL A 791 28.47 -16.04 -9.45
C VAL A 791 28.18 -16.28 -10.94
N ASP A 792 29.15 -16.78 -11.70
CA ASP A 792 28.93 -17.19 -13.09
C ASP A 792 28.37 -18.61 -13.13
N VAL A 793 27.04 -18.69 -13.17
CA VAL A 793 26.29 -19.96 -13.20
C VAL A 793 26.68 -20.81 -14.41
N GLN A 794 26.89 -20.20 -15.58
CA GLN A 794 27.24 -20.95 -16.78
C GLN A 794 28.66 -21.54 -16.67
N ALA A 795 29.63 -20.76 -16.18
CA ALA A 795 30.98 -21.26 -15.93
C ALA A 795 30.99 -22.33 -14.82
N PHE A 796 30.18 -22.18 -13.78
CA PHE A 796 30.06 -23.12 -12.67
C PHE A 796 29.56 -24.49 -13.14
N TYR A 797 28.51 -24.54 -13.99
CA TYR A 797 28.03 -25.81 -14.57
C TYR A 797 28.96 -26.36 -15.64
N ALA A 798 29.71 -25.51 -16.36
CA ALA A 798 30.61 -25.95 -17.43
C ALA A 798 31.96 -26.48 -16.92
N LYS A 799 32.49 -25.90 -15.84
CA LYS A 799 33.88 -26.14 -15.37
C LYS A 799 33.97 -26.57 -13.90
N GLY A 800 32.88 -26.49 -13.15
CA GLY A 800 32.85 -26.74 -11.71
C GLY A 800 33.54 -25.63 -10.91
N THR A 801 33.56 -25.76 -9.59
CA THR A 801 34.35 -24.89 -8.72
C THR A 801 34.98 -25.68 -7.58
N TRP A 802 36.24 -26.10 -7.75
CA TRP A 802 36.89 -26.97 -6.78
C TRP A 802 37.19 -26.26 -5.46
N GLY A 803 37.80 -25.07 -5.54
CA GLY A 803 38.32 -24.34 -4.38
C GLY A 803 37.25 -23.95 -3.36
N PRO A 804 36.15 -23.29 -3.74
CA PRO A 804 35.10 -22.94 -2.78
C PRO A 804 34.39 -24.14 -2.16
N ILE A 805 34.17 -25.22 -2.93
CA ILE A 805 33.54 -26.44 -2.40
C ILE A 805 34.48 -27.15 -1.42
N HIS A 806 35.79 -27.13 -1.69
CA HIS A 806 36.80 -27.66 -0.77
C HIS A 806 36.71 -27.00 0.61
N GLU A 807 36.59 -25.66 0.66
CA GLU A 807 36.39 -24.94 1.92
C GLU A 807 35.11 -25.39 2.64
N LEU A 808 34.00 -25.45 1.91
CA LEU A 808 32.72 -25.91 2.47
C LEU A 808 32.77 -27.37 2.94
N GLY A 809 33.64 -28.17 2.31
CA GLY A 809 33.89 -29.55 2.67
C GLY A 809 34.36 -29.71 4.12
N HIS A 810 35.09 -28.71 4.67
CA HIS A 810 35.51 -28.77 6.07
C HIS A 810 34.33 -28.77 7.05
N ASN A 811 33.21 -28.12 6.72
CA ASN A 811 32.01 -28.14 7.57
C ASN A 811 31.27 -29.48 7.55
N GLN A 812 31.59 -30.35 6.60
CA GLN A 812 30.97 -31.66 6.45
C GLN A 812 31.87 -32.80 6.94
N GLN A 813 33.07 -32.47 7.39
CA GLN A 813 34.00 -33.41 7.98
C GLN A 813 33.43 -34.08 9.23
N LYS A 814 33.81 -35.34 9.44
CA LYS A 814 33.41 -36.16 10.59
C LYS A 814 34.67 -36.71 11.22
N ILE A 815 34.81 -36.47 12.53
CA ILE A 815 35.98 -36.92 13.33
C ILE A 815 36.27 -38.42 13.14
N GLY A 816 35.24 -39.26 12.94
CA GLY A 816 35.40 -40.70 12.73
C GLY A 816 35.97 -41.11 11.36
N TRP A 817 36.12 -40.18 10.41
CA TRP A 817 36.69 -40.44 9.08
C TRP A 817 38.12 -39.90 8.97
N GLU A 818 38.64 -39.28 10.03
CA GLU A 818 39.91 -38.58 9.99
C GLU A 818 40.99 -39.32 10.76
N PHE A 819 42.16 -39.37 10.13
CA PHE A 819 43.42 -39.69 10.77
C PHE A 819 44.26 -38.42 10.82
N SER A 820 43.95 -37.55 11.80
CA SER A 820 44.62 -36.25 11.98
C SER A 820 46.11 -36.42 12.29
N PRO A 821 46.99 -35.58 11.74
CA PRO A 821 46.73 -34.44 10.83
C PRO A 821 46.71 -34.81 9.34
N TYR A 822 46.85 -36.09 9.01
CA TYR A 822 47.21 -36.54 7.66
C TYR A 822 46.06 -36.49 6.65
N THR A 823 44.81 -36.72 7.08
CA THR A 823 43.68 -36.85 6.16
C THR A 823 42.73 -35.66 6.15
N GLU A 824 43.00 -34.59 6.91
CA GLU A 824 42.08 -33.44 7.07
C GLU A 824 41.74 -32.82 5.70
N GLU A 825 42.77 -32.54 4.91
CA GLU A 825 42.64 -32.03 3.54
C GLU A 825 42.10 -33.07 2.54
N ALA A 826 42.13 -34.35 2.90
CA ALA A 826 41.60 -35.41 2.03
C ALA A 826 40.08 -35.57 2.22
N THR A 827 39.61 -35.53 3.47
CA THR A 827 38.21 -35.73 3.81
C THR A 827 37.32 -34.56 3.39
N CYS A 828 37.81 -33.32 3.42
CA CYS A 828 37.07 -32.18 2.85
C CYS A 828 36.96 -32.29 1.31
N ASN A 829 38.02 -32.75 0.63
CA ASN A 829 38.05 -32.94 -0.82
C ASN A 829 37.06 -34.01 -1.33
N LEU A 830 36.56 -34.90 -0.48
CA LEU A 830 35.50 -35.84 -0.85
C LEU A 830 34.21 -35.12 -1.28
N PHE A 831 33.89 -34.01 -0.62
CA PHE A 831 32.73 -33.20 -0.96
C PHE A 831 32.93 -32.47 -2.28
N SER A 832 34.15 -31.99 -2.56
CA SER A 832 34.52 -31.46 -3.88
C SER A 832 34.31 -32.48 -4.99
N VAL A 833 34.72 -33.73 -4.79
CA VAL A 833 34.45 -34.81 -5.75
C VAL A 833 32.94 -35.06 -5.88
N TYR A 834 32.25 -35.21 -4.75
CA TYR A 834 30.83 -35.55 -4.74
C TYR A 834 29.96 -34.51 -5.45
N VAL A 835 30.18 -33.22 -5.17
CA VAL A 835 29.39 -32.13 -5.78
C VAL A 835 29.67 -32.06 -7.27
N ASN A 836 30.93 -32.13 -7.70
CA ASN A 836 31.26 -32.09 -9.13
C ASN A 836 30.62 -33.28 -9.87
N GLU A 837 30.71 -34.51 -9.36
CA GLU A 837 30.17 -35.68 -10.05
C GLU A 837 28.66 -35.81 -9.98
N THR A 838 28.07 -35.56 -8.81
CA THR A 838 26.67 -35.92 -8.51
C THR A 838 25.73 -34.74 -8.74
N VAL A 839 26.18 -33.53 -8.43
CA VAL A 839 25.37 -32.31 -8.56
C VAL A 839 25.62 -31.64 -9.91
N LEU A 840 26.88 -31.53 -10.33
CA LEU A 840 27.24 -30.83 -11.57
C LEU A 840 27.37 -31.76 -12.78
N SER A 841 27.34 -33.08 -12.58
CA SER A 841 27.56 -34.07 -13.64
C SER A 841 28.90 -33.89 -14.38
N ILE A 842 29.91 -33.37 -13.68
CA ILE A 842 31.28 -33.17 -14.17
C ILE A 842 32.13 -34.37 -13.72
N PRO A 843 32.67 -35.17 -14.66
CA PRO A 843 33.54 -36.29 -14.32
C PRO A 843 34.76 -35.84 -13.50
N ARG A 844 35.12 -36.59 -12.45
CA ARG A 844 36.19 -36.17 -11.52
C ARG A 844 37.54 -35.92 -12.20
N GLU A 845 37.83 -36.65 -13.28
CA GLU A 845 39.03 -36.49 -14.11
C GLU A 845 39.12 -35.12 -14.81
N THR A 846 37.98 -34.45 -14.96
CA THR A 846 37.87 -33.09 -15.51
C THR A 846 37.71 -32.03 -14.43
N ALA A 847 37.22 -32.41 -13.24
CA ALA A 847 36.96 -31.49 -12.13
C ALA A 847 38.25 -30.94 -11.47
N HIS A 848 39.34 -31.70 -11.48
CA HIS A 848 40.63 -31.23 -10.94
C HIS A 848 41.83 -31.94 -11.59
N PRO A 849 42.93 -31.24 -11.92
CA PRO A 849 44.10 -31.85 -12.57
C PRO A 849 44.71 -33.04 -11.81
N GLN A 850 44.68 -32.99 -10.47
CA GLN A 850 45.17 -34.08 -9.62
C GLN A 850 44.29 -35.35 -9.69
N LEU A 851 43.08 -35.28 -10.25
CA LEU A 851 42.20 -36.44 -10.37
C LEU A 851 42.26 -37.10 -11.74
N GLN A 852 43.10 -36.60 -12.65
CA GLN A 852 43.36 -37.27 -13.92
C GLN A 852 43.93 -38.69 -13.68
N PRO A 853 43.48 -39.71 -14.44
CA PRO A 853 43.89 -41.10 -14.20
C PRO A 853 45.41 -41.32 -14.13
N GLN A 854 46.16 -40.63 -15.00
CA GLN A 854 47.62 -40.74 -15.05
C GLN A 854 48.27 -40.15 -13.79
N ALA A 855 47.86 -38.94 -13.38
CA ALA A 855 48.38 -38.27 -12.18
C ALA A 855 48.11 -39.09 -10.91
N ARG A 856 46.92 -39.70 -10.81
CA ARG A 856 46.54 -40.59 -9.69
C ARG A 856 47.42 -41.84 -9.66
N LYS A 857 47.60 -42.50 -10.80
CA LYS A 857 48.46 -43.70 -10.91
C LYS A 857 49.90 -43.39 -10.51
N GLU A 858 50.47 -42.31 -11.05
CA GLU A 858 51.84 -41.88 -10.73
C GLU A 858 52.00 -41.52 -9.25
N ARG A 859 50.99 -40.87 -8.64
CA ARG A 859 51.00 -40.53 -7.21
C ARG A 859 51.03 -41.78 -6.34
N ILE A 860 50.17 -42.77 -6.63
CA ILE A 860 50.11 -44.04 -5.90
C ILE A 860 51.44 -44.80 -6.04
N GLU A 861 51.96 -44.93 -7.26
CA GLU A 861 53.23 -45.62 -7.52
C GLU A 861 54.41 -44.93 -6.82
N LYS A 862 54.47 -43.59 -6.86
CA LYS A 862 55.51 -42.80 -6.19
C LYS A 862 55.44 -42.96 -4.67
N TYR A 863 54.25 -42.91 -4.09
CA TYR A 863 54.07 -43.08 -2.64
C TYR A 863 54.55 -44.47 -2.18
N ILE A 864 54.16 -45.53 -2.91
CA ILE A 864 54.59 -46.90 -2.60
C ILE A 864 56.12 -47.06 -2.79
N ARG A 865 56.67 -46.55 -3.90
CA ARG A 865 58.11 -46.63 -4.19
C ARG A 865 58.98 -45.93 -3.13
N ASN A 866 58.46 -44.86 -2.54
CA ASN A 866 59.15 -44.09 -1.50
C ASN A 866 58.98 -44.70 -0.09
N GLY A 867 58.44 -45.92 0.01
CA GLY A 867 58.32 -46.66 1.26
C GLY A 867 57.01 -46.42 2.02
N ALA A 868 56.01 -45.78 1.39
CA ALA A 868 54.70 -45.52 1.98
C ALA A 868 54.78 -44.86 3.37
N ASN A 869 55.63 -43.85 3.53
CA ASN A 869 55.78 -43.16 4.81
C ASN A 869 54.51 -42.39 5.14
N LEU A 870 54.08 -42.48 6.40
CA LEU A 870 52.87 -41.81 6.87
C LEU A 870 52.92 -40.28 6.70
N LYS A 871 54.09 -39.67 6.86
CA LYS A 871 54.29 -38.23 6.68
C LYS A 871 53.97 -37.72 5.27
N ASP A 872 54.01 -38.60 4.27
CA ASP A 872 53.75 -38.25 2.87
C ASP A 872 52.29 -38.61 2.45
N PHE A 873 51.48 -39.06 3.42
CA PHE A 873 50.08 -39.46 3.24
C PHE A 873 49.13 -38.30 3.50
N GLU A 874 49.20 -37.25 2.67
CA GLU A 874 48.43 -36.02 2.83
C GLU A 874 47.59 -35.67 1.59
N VAL A 875 46.59 -34.80 1.77
CA VAL A 875 45.77 -34.18 0.71
C VAL A 875 45.31 -35.21 -0.35
N PHE A 876 45.85 -35.13 -1.57
CA PHE A 876 45.45 -35.98 -2.69
C PHE A 876 46.01 -37.40 -2.63
N THR A 877 47.10 -37.65 -1.89
CA THR A 877 47.61 -39.02 -1.64
C THR A 877 46.68 -39.74 -0.67
N ALA A 878 46.29 -39.05 0.41
CA ALA A 878 45.34 -39.56 1.39
C ALA A 878 43.90 -39.71 0.85
N LEU A 879 43.54 -38.98 -0.20
CA LEU A 879 42.24 -39.08 -0.86
C LEU A 879 42.06 -40.39 -1.65
N GLU A 880 43.14 -41.00 -2.14
CA GLU A 880 43.05 -42.14 -3.08
C GLU A 880 42.27 -43.36 -2.55
N PRO A 881 42.46 -43.83 -1.30
CA PRO A 881 41.67 -44.95 -0.78
C PRO A 881 40.18 -44.66 -0.77
N TYR A 882 39.75 -43.46 -0.37
CA TYR A 882 38.34 -43.07 -0.36
C TYR A 882 37.72 -43.08 -1.77
N LEU A 883 38.50 -42.68 -2.79
CA LEU A 883 38.04 -42.73 -4.18
C LEU A 883 37.90 -44.16 -4.71
N GLN A 884 38.61 -45.13 -4.14
CA GLN A 884 38.59 -46.54 -4.52
C GLN A 884 37.47 -47.32 -3.80
N VAL A 885 37.15 -46.97 -2.55
CA VAL A 885 36.11 -47.62 -1.74
C VAL A 885 34.71 -47.53 -2.38
N ARG A 886 34.46 -46.55 -3.26
CA ARG A 886 33.18 -46.38 -3.97
C ARG A 886 32.88 -47.47 -5.03
N LYS A 887 33.75 -48.47 -5.19
CA LYS A 887 33.61 -49.61 -6.12
C LYS A 887 33.48 -50.98 -5.43
N LEU A 888 33.28 -51.00 -4.11
CA LEU A 888 32.73 -52.16 -3.38
C LEU A 888 31.24 -51.90 -3.13
#